data_AF-A0A672I828-F1
#
_entry.id   AF-A0A672I828-F1
#
_cell.length_a   1.000
_cell.length_b   1.000
_cell.length_c   1.000
_cell.angle_alpha   90.00
_cell.angle_beta   90.00
_cell.angle_gamma   90.00
#
_symmetry.space_group_name_H-M   'P 1'
#
loop_
_entity.id
_entity.type
_entity.pdbx_description
1 polymer ?
#
loop_
_entity_poly.entity_id
_entity_poly.type
_entity_poly.pdbx_seq_one_letter_code
_entity_poly.pdbx_strand_id
1 'polypeptide(L)'
;MDAEGFGELLQQAEQLAAETEAVSELPHVERNLQEIQQAGERLRSRTLTRTSQDAADVKASILLGSRGLDIFHISQRLESLSAATTFEPLEPVKDTDIQGFLKNERDNALLSAIEESRRRTFLLAEEYHRESMLVQWEQVKQRVLHTLLGAGEDALDFSQDMEPSFVSEVTAPGRSALDSVEVAYGRQNVSELWLMVKQMSDVLLVPAKDTLKSRTSVEMQMAFVRQALSFLENSYKNYTMVTVFGNLHQAHLGGVPGTYQLVRSFLNIKLPGPLPGMQDGEIEGHPVWAVIYYCLRCGDLNAAMQVVNRVQHQLGDFKSWFQEYMNSPDRRLSPTSENKLRLHYRRALRNSADPYKRAVYCLIGKCDISDNHGEVADKTEDYLWLKLNQVCFDDDGSSSPQDRLTLPQLQKQLLEDYGESHFSASQQPFLYFQVLFLTAQFEAAIAFLFRVERLRSHAVHVALVLYELRLLLKSSGQSAQLLSQEPGDPPMVRRLNFIRLLMLYTRKFESTDPREALQYFYFLRNEKDSQGENMFMRCVSELVIESREVSHTLSLWEGEKKKPRAAVHRGVIDKFAGDTRAIISKVALEAENKGLFEEAVKLYELAKNPDKVLELMNRLLSPVIAQVSAPQSNKERLKNSAVAIAERVSLSGIAGDKTIDGTFYLLLDLMTFFDEYHAGHVMERLKLLPLSQDSVEERVAAFRNFSDEVRHNLSEVLLATMNILYTQYKRLKGAPAGTPGRPQRTLEDRDMVSKCSSALLLHHLGEKCFIASFIEDHIG
;
A
#
# COMPACT_ATOMS: atom_id res chain seq x y z
N MET A 1 1.78 50.83 26.24
CA MET A 1 1.44 50.42 24.87
C MET A 1 0.18 51.18 24.52
N ASP A 2 0.28 52.05 23.52
CA ASP A 2 -0.66 53.13 23.26
C ASP A 2 -2.04 52.58 22.88
N ALA A 3 -3.06 52.96 23.65
CA ALA A 3 -4.44 52.51 23.48
C ALA A 3 -5.14 53.13 22.26
N GLU A 4 -4.49 54.05 21.56
CA GLU A 4 -5.06 54.77 20.41
C GLU A 4 -5.06 53.91 19.13
N GLY A 5 -4.08 53.03 18.94
CA GLY A 5 -4.00 52.19 17.73
C GLY A 5 -5.10 51.14 17.60
N PHE A 6 -5.66 50.67 18.72
CA PHE A 6 -6.78 49.72 18.70
C PHE A 6 -8.12 50.37 18.39
N GLY A 7 -8.30 51.65 18.76
CA GLY A 7 -9.47 52.43 18.40
C GLY A 7 -9.54 52.69 16.89
N GLU A 8 -8.40 53.04 16.28
CA GLU A 8 -8.30 53.21 14.83
C GLU A 8 -8.55 51.90 14.07
N LEU A 9 -8.02 50.78 14.57
CA LEU A 9 -8.27 49.46 13.99
C LEU A 9 -9.74 49.03 14.06
N LEU A 10 -10.42 49.33 15.17
CA LEU A 10 -11.85 49.06 15.32
C LEU A 10 -12.66 49.91 14.34
N GLN A 11 -12.33 51.20 14.22
CA GLN A 11 -12.99 52.11 13.31
C GLN A 11 -12.78 51.70 11.84
N GLN A 12 -11.57 51.27 11.46
CA GLN A 12 -11.26 50.75 10.13
C GLN A 12 -12.01 49.45 9.83
N ALA A 13 -12.14 48.55 10.80
CA ALA A 13 -12.87 47.29 10.64
C ALA A 13 -14.38 47.50 10.50
N GLU A 14 -14.97 48.46 11.24
CA GLU A 14 -16.37 48.86 11.10
C GLU A 14 -16.64 49.54 9.75
N GLN A 15 -15.71 50.35 9.27
CA GLN A 15 -15.82 51.02 7.97
C GLN A 15 -15.72 50.02 6.79
N LEU A 16 -14.83 49.03 6.90
CA LEU A 16 -14.70 47.92 5.95
C LEU A 16 -15.96 47.03 5.90
N ALA A 17 -16.58 46.77 7.06
CA ALA A 17 -17.83 46.01 7.14
C ALA A 17 -19.00 46.77 6.49
N ALA A 18 -19.08 48.09 6.65
CA ALA A 18 -20.08 48.93 6.00
C ALA A 18 -19.84 49.05 4.48
N GLU A 19 -18.59 49.09 4.01
CA GLU A 19 -18.26 49.10 2.58
C GLU A 19 -18.56 47.76 1.89
N THR A 20 -18.52 46.63 2.61
CA THR A 20 -18.87 45.31 2.06
C THR A 20 -20.37 45.05 1.97
N GLU A 21 -21.23 45.80 2.66
CA GLU A 21 -22.69 45.74 2.49
C GLU A 21 -23.16 46.26 1.10
N ALA A 22 -22.36 47.06 0.41
CA ALA A 22 -22.69 47.60 -0.91
C ALA A 22 -22.34 46.66 -2.09
N VAL A 23 -21.61 45.57 -1.84
CA VAL A 23 -21.16 44.63 -2.89
C VAL A 23 -21.87 43.29 -2.71
N SER A 24 -22.83 43.00 -3.59
CA SER A 24 -23.78 41.88 -3.48
C SER A 24 -23.21 40.46 -3.67
N GLU A 25 -21.89 40.27 -3.72
CA GLU A 25 -21.27 38.96 -4.04
C GLU A 25 -20.32 38.40 -2.97
N LEU A 26 -20.21 39.00 -1.78
CA LEU A 26 -19.44 38.43 -0.67
C LEU A 26 -20.34 37.92 0.47
N PRO A 27 -20.02 36.79 1.12
CA PRO A 27 -20.82 36.21 2.19
C PRO A 27 -20.90 37.16 3.39
N HIS A 28 -22.12 37.44 3.87
CA HIS A 28 -22.40 38.37 4.96
C HIS A 28 -21.81 37.89 6.30
N VAL A 29 -21.18 38.81 7.04
CA VAL A 29 -20.69 38.55 8.40
C VAL A 29 -21.87 38.63 9.37
N GLU A 30 -22.35 37.48 9.84
CA GLU A 30 -23.60 37.38 10.62
C GLU A 30 -23.53 37.94 12.06
N ARG A 31 -22.36 38.38 12.57
CA ARG A 31 -22.24 38.89 13.95
C ARG A 31 -21.24 40.03 14.08
N ASN A 32 -21.66 41.12 14.72
CA ASN A 32 -20.81 42.25 15.08
C ASN A 32 -19.81 41.82 16.19
N LEU A 33 -18.59 42.38 16.19
CA LEU A 33 -17.60 42.23 17.26
C LEU A 33 -18.16 42.45 18.68
N GLN A 34 -19.10 43.40 18.86
CA GLN A 34 -19.79 43.58 20.14
C GLN A 34 -20.66 42.36 20.51
N GLU A 35 -21.33 41.75 19.55
CA GLU A 35 -22.16 40.56 19.77
C GLU A 35 -21.30 39.33 20.05
N ILE A 36 -20.12 39.23 19.42
CA ILE A 36 -19.12 38.21 19.70
C ILE A 36 -18.53 38.40 21.10
N GLN A 37 -18.26 39.64 21.52
CA GLN A 37 -17.79 39.94 22.87
C GLN A 37 -18.85 39.55 23.91
N GLN A 38 -20.12 39.93 23.71
CA GLN A 38 -21.22 39.56 24.61
C GLN A 38 -21.44 38.04 24.65
N ALA A 39 -21.30 37.35 23.52
CA ALA A 39 -21.36 35.89 23.47
C ALA A 39 -20.17 35.26 24.23
N GLY A 40 -18.98 35.83 24.11
CA GLY A 40 -17.78 35.44 24.85
C GLY A 40 -17.93 35.63 26.35
N GLU A 41 -18.51 36.75 26.79
CA GLU A 41 -18.77 37.03 28.21
C GLU A 41 -19.86 36.10 28.77
N ARG A 42 -20.90 35.78 28.00
CA ARG A 42 -21.92 34.78 28.37
C ARG A 42 -21.33 33.38 28.49
N LEU A 43 -20.46 32.97 27.57
CA LEU A 43 -19.72 31.71 27.66
C LEU A 43 -18.80 31.71 28.88
N ARG A 44 -18.07 32.80 29.14
CA ARG A 44 -17.21 32.95 30.31
C ARG A 44 -18.00 32.85 31.62
N SER A 45 -19.20 33.44 31.69
CA SER A 45 -20.09 33.29 32.86
C SER A 45 -20.61 31.86 33.05
N ARG A 46 -20.81 31.10 31.97
CA ARG A 46 -21.17 29.67 32.02
C ARG A 46 -20.00 28.77 32.41
N THR A 47 -18.77 29.17 32.12
CA THR A 47 -17.56 28.40 32.46
C THR A 47 -17.03 28.71 33.86
N LEU A 48 -17.29 29.90 34.42
CA LEU A 48 -16.82 30.30 35.76
C LEU A 48 -17.69 29.82 36.93
N THR A 49 -18.84 29.20 36.69
CA THR A 49 -19.70 28.68 37.75
C THR A 49 -19.55 27.17 37.89
N ARG A 50 -18.76 26.77 38.90
CA ARG A 50 -18.52 25.40 39.38
C ARG A 50 -19.77 24.73 40.00
N THR A 51 -20.97 25.12 39.56
CA THR A 51 -22.28 24.70 40.09
C THR A 51 -23.12 23.90 39.09
N SER A 52 -22.60 23.66 37.87
CA SER A 52 -23.29 22.83 36.86
C SER A 52 -23.08 21.32 37.07
N GLN A 53 -22.03 20.90 37.76
CA GLN A 53 -21.86 19.51 38.20
C GLN A 53 -22.91 19.15 39.26
N ASP A 54 -23.06 19.96 40.32
CA ASP A 54 -24.00 19.67 41.42
C ASP A 54 -25.47 19.64 40.96
N ALA A 55 -25.87 20.50 40.02
CA ALA A 55 -27.24 20.49 39.50
C ALA A 55 -27.52 19.31 38.55
N ALA A 56 -26.50 18.82 37.83
CA ALA A 56 -26.60 17.62 37.02
C ALA A 56 -26.62 16.36 37.90
N ASP A 57 -25.81 16.33 38.96
CA ASP A 57 -25.75 15.24 39.92
C ASP A 57 -27.02 15.16 40.76
N VAL A 58 -27.62 16.28 41.18
CA VAL A 58 -28.92 16.28 41.88
C VAL A 58 -30.05 15.80 40.96
N LYS A 59 -30.05 16.18 39.67
CA LYS A 59 -31.05 15.69 38.70
C LYS A 59 -30.87 14.21 38.38
N ALA A 60 -29.63 13.75 38.20
CA ALA A 60 -29.31 12.33 38.07
C ALA A 60 -29.71 11.57 39.34
N SER A 61 -29.55 12.20 40.51
CA SER A 61 -29.89 11.61 41.80
C SER A 61 -31.39 11.38 41.99
N ILE A 62 -32.19 12.37 41.60
CA ILE A 62 -33.65 12.29 41.64
C ILE A 62 -34.18 11.26 40.64
N LEU A 63 -33.56 11.16 39.45
CA LEU A 63 -33.99 10.26 38.39
C LEU A 63 -33.68 8.78 38.72
N LEU A 64 -32.52 8.52 39.32
CA LEU A 64 -32.11 7.18 39.77
C LEU A 64 -32.84 6.74 41.06
N GLY A 65 -33.12 7.68 41.98
CA GLY A 65 -33.97 7.42 43.14
C GLY A 65 -35.41 7.02 42.77
N SER A 66 -35.96 7.63 41.71
CA SER A 66 -37.29 7.27 41.19
C SER A 66 -37.39 5.84 40.61
N ARG A 67 -36.24 5.21 40.31
CA ARG A 67 -36.12 3.84 39.81
C ARG A 67 -35.73 2.83 40.91
N GLY A 68 -35.74 3.27 42.19
CA GLY A 68 -35.47 2.42 43.35
C GLY A 68 -33.99 2.20 43.68
N LEU A 69 -33.09 3.04 43.14
CA LEU A 69 -31.65 2.94 43.40
C LEU A 69 -31.23 4.02 44.41
N ASP A 70 -30.76 3.59 45.59
CA ASP A 70 -30.25 4.47 46.63
C ASP A 70 -28.79 4.84 46.37
N ILE A 71 -28.60 6.04 45.84
CA ILE A 71 -27.30 6.53 45.37
C ILE A 71 -26.36 6.81 46.52
N PHE A 72 -26.86 7.15 47.71
CA PHE A 72 -25.99 7.37 48.86
C PHE A 72 -25.30 6.05 49.26
N HIS A 73 -26.04 4.95 49.21
CA HIS A 73 -25.51 3.61 49.50
C HIS A 73 -24.59 3.09 48.37
N ILE A 74 -24.85 3.46 47.11
CA ILE A 74 -23.99 3.09 45.97
C ILE A 74 -22.70 3.90 45.98
N SER A 75 -22.75 5.21 46.22
CA SER A 75 -21.57 6.06 46.34
C SER A 75 -20.69 5.63 47.50
N GLN A 76 -21.28 5.24 48.64
CA GLN A 76 -20.53 4.70 49.78
C GLN A 76 -19.87 3.34 49.46
N ARG A 77 -20.52 2.50 48.63
CA ARG A 77 -19.88 1.27 48.10
C ARG A 77 -18.81 1.57 47.05
N LEU A 78 -18.99 2.60 46.22
CA LEU A 78 -18.04 3.00 45.20
C LEU A 78 -16.77 3.60 45.83
N GLU A 79 -16.93 4.37 46.91
CA GLU A 79 -15.81 4.88 47.72
C GLU A 79 -15.10 3.74 48.46
N SER A 80 -15.82 2.68 48.87
CA SER A 80 -15.19 1.44 49.37
C SER A 80 -14.49 0.61 48.28
N LEU A 81 -14.75 0.90 47.00
CA LEU A 81 -14.14 0.27 45.82
C LEU A 81 -13.03 1.16 45.21
N SER A 82 -12.28 1.85 46.07
CA SER A 82 -11.04 2.52 45.69
C SER A 82 -10.02 1.51 45.16
N ALA A 83 -9.45 1.78 43.98
CA ALA A 83 -8.36 1.02 43.34
C ALA A 83 -7.02 1.09 44.09
N ALA A 84 -7.03 1.50 45.37
CA ALA A 84 -5.86 1.56 46.25
C ALA A 84 -5.56 0.23 46.98
N THR A 85 -6.39 -0.80 46.84
CA THR A 85 -6.20 -2.10 47.52
C THR A 85 -5.14 -3.02 46.90
N THR A 86 -4.38 -2.56 45.89
CA THR A 86 -3.29 -3.38 45.32
C THR A 86 -2.04 -3.44 46.22
N PHE A 87 -1.91 -2.57 47.23
CA PHE A 87 -0.77 -2.59 48.16
C PHE A 87 -1.17 -2.30 49.62
N GLU A 88 -2.26 -2.88 50.11
CA GLU A 88 -2.46 -2.97 51.56
C GLU A 88 -1.90 -4.29 52.10
N PRO A 89 -1.20 -4.26 53.24
CA PRO A 89 -0.62 -5.46 53.82
C PRO A 89 -1.69 -6.44 54.28
N LEU A 90 -1.41 -7.74 54.08
CA LEU A 90 -2.35 -8.85 54.30
C LEU A 90 -2.84 -9.00 55.76
N GLU A 91 -2.26 -8.30 56.73
CA GLU A 91 -2.75 -8.22 58.11
C GLU A 91 -2.63 -6.79 58.68
N PRO A 92 -3.68 -6.22 59.30
CA PRO A 92 -3.61 -4.90 59.94
C PRO A 92 -2.75 -4.97 61.21
N VAL A 93 -1.52 -4.48 61.13
CA VAL A 93 -0.61 -4.37 62.27
C VAL A 93 -1.01 -3.16 63.12
N LYS A 94 -1.28 -3.36 64.42
CA LYS A 94 -1.53 -2.24 65.36
C LYS A 94 -0.24 -1.44 65.56
N ASP A 95 -0.33 -0.11 65.66
CA ASP A 95 0.78 0.87 65.79
C ASP A 95 1.77 0.67 66.96
N THR A 96 1.67 -0.43 67.72
CA THR A 96 2.56 -0.80 68.83
C THR A 96 3.37 -2.08 68.59
N ASP A 97 3.20 -2.77 67.45
CA ASP A 97 3.93 -4.00 67.13
C ASP A 97 5.00 -3.78 66.03
N ILE A 98 6.21 -3.41 66.47
CA ILE A 98 7.38 -3.17 65.62
C ILE A 98 7.80 -4.44 64.87
N GLN A 99 7.61 -5.63 65.47
CA GLN A 99 7.97 -6.90 64.84
C GLN A 99 7.03 -7.24 63.69
N GLY A 100 5.73 -7.03 63.88
CA GLY A 100 4.71 -7.18 62.84
C GLY A 100 4.95 -6.23 61.66
N PHE A 101 5.28 -4.97 61.94
CA PHE A 101 5.61 -3.99 60.90
C PHE A 101 6.83 -4.40 60.08
N LEU A 102 7.93 -4.80 60.74
CA LEU A 102 9.15 -5.22 60.05
C LEU A 102 8.97 -6.49 59.22
N LYS A 103 8.17 -7.45 59.69
CA LYS A 103 7.85 -8.66 58.94
C LYS A 103 7.04 -8.32 57.69
N ASN A 104 6.07 -7.45 57.83
CA ASN A 104 5.20 -7.00 56.75
C ASN A 104 5.96 -6.18 55.69
N GLU A 105 6.84 -5.26 56.10
CA GLU A 105 7.75 -4.55 55.18
C GLU A 105 8.67 -5.53 54.43
N ARG A 106 9.17 -6.56 55.11
CA ARG A 106 9.99 -7.60 54.47
C ARG A 106 9.18 -8.39 53.44
N ASP A 107 7.96 -8.78 53.78
CA ASP A 107 7.09 -9.57 52.90
C ASP A 107 6.62 -8.73 51.69
N ASN A 108 6.35 -7.43 51.87
CA ASN A 108 6.08 -6.49 50.79
C ASN A 108 7.30 -6.29 49.87
N ALA A 109 8.50 -6.14 50.44
CA ALA A 109 9.73 -6.05 49.65
C ALA A 109 10.00 -7.32 48.84
N LEU A 110 9.70 -8.50 49.41
CA LEU A 110 9.77 -9.78 48.69
C LEU A 110 8.74 -9.86 47.56
N LEU A 111 7.49 -9.44 47.79
CA LEU A 111 6.46 -9.39 46.77
C LEU A 111 6.82 -8.43 45.63
N SER A 112 7.30 -7.23 45.95
CA SER A 112 7.78 -6.28 44.93
C SER A 112 8.95 -6.83 44.13
N ALA A 113 9.91 -7.52 44.77
CA ALA A 113 11.02 -8.15 44.06
C ALA A 113 10.56 -9.29 43.14
N ILE A 114 9.58 -10.09 43.57
CA ILE A 114 8.98 -11.16 42.74
C ILE A 114 8.23 -10.55 41.55
N GLU A 115 7.49 -9.46 41.75
CA GLU A 115 6.74 -8.80 40.70
C GLU A 115 7.65 -8.11 39.68
N GLU A 116 8.71 -7.45 40.14
CA GLU A 116 9.76 -6.89 39.28
C GLU A 116 10.48 -7.99 38.49
N SER A 117 10.83 -9.11 39.14
CA SER A 117 11.41 -10.27 38.46
C SER A 117 10.45 -10.83 37.41
N ARG A 118 9.16 -10.98 37.72
CA ARG A 118 8.14 -11.47 36.77
C ARG A 118 8.03 -10.55 35.56
N ARG A 119 7.96 -9.22 35.80
CA ARG A 119 7.91 -8.22 34.73
C ARG A 119 9.15 -8.29 33.85
N ARG A 120 10.34 -8.40 34.45
CA ARG A 120 11.61 -8.51 33.72
C ARG A 120 11.69 -9.81 32.92
N THR A 121 11.27 -10.93 33.49
CA THR A 121 11.24 -12.22 32.79
C THR A 121 10.26 -12.20 31.62
N PHE A 122 9.10 -11.54 31.76
CA PHE A 122 8.14 -11.41 30.67
C PHE A 122 8.71 -10.59 29.50
N LEU A 123 9.35 -9.46 29.79
CA LEU A 123 10.01 -8.63 28.77
C LEU A 123 11.13 -9.38 28.06
N LEU A 124 11.97 -10.10 28.81
CA LEU A 124 13.03 -10.95 28.24
C LEU A 124 12.46 -12.07 27.37
N ALA A 125 11.36 -12.70 27.80
CA ALA A 125 10.71 -13.77 27.02
C ALA A 125 10.08 -13.23 25.73
N GLU A 126 9.48 -12.04 25.77
CA GLU A 126 8.93 -11.36 24.59
C GLU A 126 10.05 -10.98 23.60
N GLU A 127 11.15 -10.44 24.11
CA GLU A 127 12.31 -10.09 23.29
C GLU A 127 12.96 -11.33 22.66
N TYR A 128 13.16 -12.39 23.44
CA TYR A 128 13.65 -13.67 22.93
C TYR A 128 12.69 -14.30 21.92
N HIS A 129 11.37 -14.22 22.16
CA HIS A 129 10.37 -14.72 21.21
C HIS A 129 10.43 -13.94 19.90
N ARG A 130 10.55 -12.60 19.97
CA ARG A 130 10.73 -11.73 18.79
C ARG A 130 12.00 -12.08 18.02
N GLU A 131 13.13 -12.26 18.69
CA GLU A 131 14.39 -12.68 18.05
C GLU A 131 14.27 -14.05 17.41
N SER A 132 13.69 -15.02 18.11
CA SER A 132 13.43 -16.35 17.56
C SER A 132 12.51 -16.31 16.34
N MET A 133 11.48 -15.47 16.36
CA MET A 133 10.57 -15.27 15.22
C MET A 133 11.31 -14.66 14.03
N LEU A 134 12.22 -13.71 14.24
CA LEU A 134 13.06 -13.14 13.19
C LEU A 134 14.03 -14.17 12.60
N VAL A 135 14.66 -14.99 13.44
CA VAL A 135 15.54 -16.09 12.98
C VAL A 135 14.75 -17.11 12.17
N GLN A 136 13.59 -17.53 12.66
CA GLN A 136 12.72 -18.45 11.92
C GLN A 136 12.24 -17.84 10.60
N TRP A 137 11.89 -16.56 10.60
CA TRP A 137 11.52 -15.82 9.40
C TRP A 137 12.66 -15.82 8.38
N GLU A 138 13.90 -15.55 8.80
CA GLU A 138 15.05 -15.57 7.90
C GLU A 138 15.33 -16.98 7.36
N GLN A 139 15.18 -18.02 8.18
CA GLN A 139 15.29 -19.41 7.72
C GLN A 139 14.19 -19.79 6.72
N VAL A 140 12.95 -19.34 6.93
CA VAL A 140 11.84 -19.56 6.00
C VAL A 140 12.07 -18.80 4.71
N LYS A 141 12.47 -17.53 4.80
CA LYS A 141 12.85 -16.69 3.66
C LYS A 141 13.96 -17.34 2.83
N GLN A 142 15.02 -17.85 3.47
CA GLN A 142 16.08 -18.58 2.78
C GLN A 142 15.60 -19.88 2.15
N ARG A 143 14.74 -20.66 2.82
CA ARG A 143 14.13 -21.87 2.24
C ARG A 143 13.29 -21.55 1.01
N VAL A 144 12.47 -20.51 1.11
CA VAL A 144 11.62 -20.04 0.01
C VAL A 144 12.51 -19.56 -1.15
N LEU A 145 13.55 -18.77 -0.87
CA LEU A 145 14.56 -18.37 -1.86
C LEU A 145 15.24 -19.58 -2.52
N HIS A 146 15.68 -20.57 -1.75
CA HIS A 146 16.29 -21.79 -2.28
C HIS A 146 15.31 -22.63 -3.10
N THR A 147 14.04 -22.66 -2.71
CA THR A 147 12.97 -23.35 -3.47
C THR A 147 12.65 -22.60 -4.78
N LEU A 148 12.73 -21.26 -4.76
CA LEU A 148 12.60 -20.41 -5.94
C LEU A 148 13.82 -20.49 -6.88
N LEU A 149 15.01 -20.81 -6.35
CA LEU A 149 16.26 -20.98 -7.09
C LEU A 149 16.51 -22.43 -7.57
N GLY A 150 15.68 -23.39 -7.15
CA GLY A 150 15.82 -24.80 -7.47
C GLY A 150 15.21 -25.24 -8.81
N ALA A 151 15.76 -24.76 -9.92
CA ALA A 151 15.76 -25.41 -11.24
C ALA A 151 16.83 -24.79 -12.14
N GLY A 152 18.10 -24.94 -11.75
CA GLY A 152 19.26 -24.52 -12.53
C GLY A 152 20.51 -24.54 -11.67
N GLU A 153 21.46 -25.40 -12.02
CA GLU A 153 22.74 -25.59 -11.33
C GLU A 153 23.55 -24.28 -11.27
N ASP A 154 23.96 -23.87 -10.07
CA ASP A 154 25.36 -23.61 -9.70
C ASP A 154 25.42 -23.10 -8.25
N ALA A 155 26.08 -23.86 -7.39
CA ALA A 155 26.34 -23.48 -6.01
C ALA A 155 27.34 -22.31 -5.99
N LEU A 156 26.89 -21.13 -5.56
CA LEU A 156 27.77 -20.01 -5.21
C LEU A 156 27.64 -19.71 -3.72
N ASP A 157 28.78 -19.89 -3.05
CA ASP A 157 29.05 -19.67 -1.63
C ASP A 157 28.87 -18.19 -1.26
N PHE A 158 27.99 -17.89 -0.30
CA PHE A 158 27.80 -16.55 0.25
C PHE A 158 28.51 -16.46 1.60
N SER A 159 29.77 -16.03 1.58
CA SER A 159 30.43 -15.52 2.78
C SER A 159 29.76 -14.20 3.17
N GLN A 160 29.26 -14.16 4.40
CA GLN A 160 28.50 -13.07 4.98
C GLN A 160 29.45 -11.97 5.50
N ASP A 161 29.59 -10.87 4.77
CA ASP A 161 30.07 -9.61 5.37
C ASP A 161 28.89 -8.98 6.13
N MET A 162 28.94 -9.05 7.46
CA MET A 162 28.00 -8.35 8.33
C MET A 162 28.34 -6.85 8.37
N GLU A 163 27.63 -6.07 7.57
CA GLU A 163 27.43 -4.64 7.85
C GLU A 163 26.16 -4.51 8.74
N PRO A 164 26.27 -3.98 9.97
CA PRO A 164 25.11 -3.77 10.83
C PRO A 164 24.24 -2.66 10.23
N SER A 165 23.05 -3.04 9.78
CA SER A 165 22.03 -2.07 9.34
C SER A 165 21.49 -1.37 10.59
N PHE A 166 22.07 -0.22 10.91
CA PHE A 166 21.55 0.68 11.93
C PHE A 166 20.22 1.24 11.40
N VAL A 167 19.10 0.70 11.89
CA VAL A 167 17.80 1.33 11.70
C VAL A 167 17.84 2.62 12.50
N SER A 168 18.08 3.74 11.81
CA SER A 168 17.98 5.06 12.41
C SER A 168 16.53 5.28 12.83
N GLU A 169 16.27 5.24 14.13
CA GLU A 169 15.08 5.79 14.76
C GLU A 169 15.04 7.30 14.47
N VAL A 170 14.53 7.68 13.30
CA VAL A 170 14.13 9.06 13.05
C VAL A 170 12.74 9.23 13.64
N THR A 171 12.69 9.54 14.93
CA THR A 171 11.56 10.22 15.54
C THR A 171 11.46 11.61 14.92
N ALA A 172 10.71 11.76 13.84
CA ALA A 172 10.15 13.05 13.47
C ALA A 172 9.06 13.41 14.51
N PRO A 173 9.06 14.62 15.09
CA PRO A 173 8.09 15.00 16.12
C PRO A 173 6.77 15.39 15.46
N GLY A 174 6.07 14.42 14.89
CA GLY A 174 4.64 14.51 14.63
C GLY A 174 3.93 14.00 15.87
N ARG A 175 3.31 14.88 16.65
CA ARG A 175 2.56 14.52 17.87
C ARG A 175 1.60 13.35 17.58
N SER A 176 1.98 12.13 18.00
CA SER A 176 1.06 10.99 18.05
C SER A 176 0.06 11.27 19.15
N ALA A 177 -1.12 11.75 18.77
CA ALA A 177 -2.25 11.97 19.66
C ALA A 177 -2.97 10.67 20.02
N LEU A 178 -2.22 9.58 20.27
CA LEU A 178 -2.77 8.30 20.70
C LEU A 178 -2.01 7.82 21.93
N ASP A 179 -2.76 7.51 22.99
CA ASP A 179 -2.23 6.95 24.23
C ASP A 179 -1.74 5.51 23.99
N SER A 180 -0.79 5.06 24.80
CA SER A 180 -0.23 3.70 24.84
C SER A 180 -1.29 2.59 24.80
N VAL A 181 -2.44 2.82 25.44
CA VAL A 181 -3.60 1.91 25.46
C VAL A 181 -4.29 1.83 24.10
N GLU A 182 -4.43 2.95 23.39
CA GLU A 182 -5.03 3.00 22.05
C GLU A 182 -4.12 2.33 21.01
N VAL A 183 -2.79 2.45 21.18
CA VAL A 183 -1.81 1.74 20.35
C VAL A 183 -1.86 0.22 20.60
N ALA A 184 -1.97 -0.21 21.85
CA ALA A 184 -2.10 -1.63 22.20
C ALA A 184 -3.42 -2.24 21.68
N TYR A 185 -4.54 -1.51 21.84
CA TYR A 185 -5.85 -1.91 21.32
C TYR A 185 -5.84 -2.02 19.79
N GLY A 186 -5.19 -1.08 19.10
CA GLY A 186 -4.97 -1.16 17.66
C GLY A 186 -4.17 -2.39 17.23
N ARG A 187 -3.13 -2.77 17.98
CA ARG A 187 -2.30 -3.96 17.69
C ARG A 187 -3.07 -5.27 17.84
N GLN A 188 -3.92 -5.40 18.86
CA GLN A 188 -4.72 -6.61 19.07
C GLN A 188 -5.74 -6.81 17.93
N ASN A 189 -6.47 -5.76 17.56
CA ASN A 189 -7.45 -5.82 16.47
C ASN A 189 -6.80 -6.15 15.11
N VAL A 190 -5.59 -5.64 14.86
CA VAL A 190 -4.83 -5.98 13.64
C VAL A 190 -4.37 -7.44 13.68
N SER A 191 -3.95 -7.97 14.84
CA SER A 191 -3.57 -9.38 14.97
C SER A 191 -4.75 -10.30 14.69
N GLU A 192 -5.93 -9.99 15.23
CA GLU A 192 -7.17 -10.74 14.96
C GLU A 192 -7.58 -10.67 13.50
N LEU A 193 -7.43 -9.50 12.85
CA LEU A 193 -7.64 -9.34 11.42
C LEU A 193 -6.77 -10.31 10.61
N TRP A 194 -5.47 -10.40 10.92
CA TRP A 194 -4.57 -11.29 10.20
C TRP A 194 -4.79 -12.77 10.52
N LEU A 195 -5.21 -13.10 11.74
CA LEU A 195 -5.63 -14.46 12.10
C LEU A 195 -6.85 -14.90 11.27
N MET A 196 -7.82 -14.00 11.12
CA MET A 196 -8.99 -14.22 10.27
C MET A 196 -8.61 -14.38 8.80
N VAL A 197 -7.72 -13.53 8.28
CA VAL A 197 -7.20 -13.63 6.89
C VAL A 197 -6.53 -14.97 6.67
N LYS A 198 -5.62 -15.36 7.58
CA LYS A 198 -4.94 -16.66 7.54
C LYS A 198 -5.94 -17.81 7.50
N GLN A 199 -6.90 -17.83 8.43
CA GLN A 199 -7.93 -18.86 8.49
C GLN A 199 -8.70 -18.90 7.17
N MET A 200 -9.39 -17.82 6.77
CA MET A 200 -10.21 -17.81 5.55
C MET A 200 -9.45 -18.12 4.25
N SER A 201 -8.14 -17.87 4.22
CA SER A 201 -7.28 -18.15 3.06
C SER A 201 -6.75 -19.59 3.00
N ASP A 202 -6.82 -20.33 4.12
CA ASP A 202 -6.38 -21.72 4.25
C ASP A 202 -7.45 -22.67 3.71
N VAL A 203 -7.69 -22.59 2.39
CA VAL A 203 -8.60 -23.47 1.65
C VAL A 203 -7.79 -24.20 0.59
N LEU A 204 -8.03 -25.51 0.43
CA LEU A 204 -7.36 -26.31 -0.59
C LEU A 204 -7.66 -25.76 -1.99
N LEU A 205 -6.69 -25.04 -2.56
CA LEU A 205 -6.77 -24.51 -3.89
C LEU A 205 -6.63 -25.68 -4.88
N VAL A 206 -7.74 -26.08 -5.50
CA VAL A 206 -7.63 -26.76 -6.80
C VAL A 206 -7.02 -25.73 -7.76
N PRO A 207 -5.93 -26.02 -8.49
CA PRO A 207 -5.36 -25.08 -9.45
C PRO A 207 -6.33 -24.84 -10.60
N ALA A 208 -7.31 -23.97 -10.39
CA ALA A 208 -8.27 -23.59 -11.41
C ALA A 208 -7.58 -22.64 -12.39
N LYS A 209 -7.78 -22.89 -13.69
CA LYS A 209 -7.38 -21.95 -14.76
C LYS A 209 -8.16 -20.63 -14.70
N ASP A 210 -9.31 -20.62 -14.01
CA ASP A 210 -10.25 -19.51 -13.92
C ASP A 210 -10.69 -19.28 -12.47
N THR A 211 -10.24 -18.17 -11.88
CA THR A 211 -10.52 -17.80 -10.48
C THR A 211 -12.01 -17.60 -10.22
N LEU A 212 -12.78 -17.06 -11.17
CA LEU A 212 -14.20 -16.82 -10.97
C LEU A 212 -14.94 -18.15 -10.80
N LYS A 213 -14.72 -19.09 -11.71
CA LYS A 213 -15.36 -20.42 -11.65
C LYS A 213 -15.01 -21.16 -10.37
N SER A 214 -13.76 -21.06 -9.92
CA SER A 214 -13.32 -21.65 -8.65
C SER A 214 -14.04 -21.00 -7.46
N ARG A 215 -14.10 -19.67 -7.40
CA ARG A 215 -14.74 -18.91 -6.31
C ARG A 215 -16.25 -19.13 -6.23
N THR A 216 -16.89 -19.37 -7.36
CA THR A 216 -18.35 -19.62 -7.45
C THR A 216 -18.72 -21.09 -7.35
N SER A 217 -17.75 -22.00 -7.27
CA SER A 217 -18.03 -23.44 -7.09
C SER A 217 -18.67 -23.68 -5.73
N VAL A 218 -19.60 -24.63 -5.67
CA VAL A 218 -20.31 -24.97 -4.43
C VAL A 218 -19.33 -25.46 -3.37
N GLU A 219 -18.36 -26.28 -3.76
CA GLU A 219 -17.34 -26.83 -2.87
C GLU A 219 -16.48 -25.72 -2.24
N MET A 220 -16.10 -24.71 -3.04
CA MET A 220 -15.31 -23.58 -2.56
C MET A 220 -16.12 -22.68 -1.62
N GLN A 221 -17.39 -22.41 -1.96
CA GLN A 221 -18.26 -21.61 -1.10
C GLN A 221 -18.56 -22.32 0.22
N MET A 222 -18.76 -23.64 0.19
CA MET A 222 -18.89 -24.47 1.39
C MET A 222 -17.61 -24.43 2.23
N ALA A 223 -16.44 -24.50 1.60
CA ALA A 223 -15.17 -24.39 2.31
C ALA A 223 -15.01 -23.02 3.00
N PHE A 224 -15.33 -21.91 2.33
CA PHE A 224 -15.30 -20.59 2.96
C PHE A 224 -16.23 -20.49 4.16
N VAL A 225 -17.48 -20.99 4.05
CA VAL A 225 -18.43 -20.96 5.16
C VAL A 225 -17.95 -21.83 6.32
N ARG A 226 -17.41 -23.03 6.06
CA ARG A 226 -16.82 -23.86 7.13
C ARG A 226 -15.66 -23.16 7.83
N GLN A 227 -14.83 -22.45 7.07
CA GLN A 227 -13.67 -21.76 7.61
C GLN A 227 -14.05 -20.53 8.44
N ALA A 228 -15.07 -19.79 8.00
CA ALA A 228 -15.67 -18.70 8.77
C ALA A 228 -16.32 -19.20 10.07
N LEU A 229 -17.05 -20.32 10.01
CA LEU A 229 -17.63 -20.95 11.19
C LEU A 229 -16.56 -21.42 12.16
N SER A 230 -15.50 -22.08 11.68
CA SER A 230 -14.39 -22.50 12.52
C SER A 230 -13.68 -21.32 13.20
N PHE A 231 -13.49 -20.22 12.48
CA PHE A 231 -12.94 -18.99 13.06
C PHE A 231 -13.83 -18.46 14.20
N LEU A 232 -15.14 -18.33 13.96
CA LEU A 232 -16.10 -17.83 14.94
C LEU A 232 -16.23 -18.76 16.15
N GLU A 233 -16.23 -20.08 15.93
CA GLU A 233 -16.28 -21.12 16.98
C GLU A 233 -15.03 -21.08 17.86
N ASN A 234 -13.84 -21.02 17.26
CA ASN A 234 -12.56 -20.94 17.98
C ASN A 234 -12.40 -19.62 18.73
N SER A 235 -12.78 -18.49 18.11
CA SER A 235 -12.79 -17.18 18.77
C SER A 235 -13.67 -17.20 20.02
N TYR A 236 -14.87 -17.77 19.92
CA TYR A 236 -15.79 -17.87 21.05
C TYR A 236 -15.31 -18.83 22.13
N LYS A 237 -14.68 -19.95 21.74
CA LYS A 237 -14.05 -20.87 22.69
C LYS A 237 -12.93 -20.19 23.48
N ASN A 238 -12.11 -19.38 22.82
CA ASN A 238 -11.08 -18.57 23.46
C ASN A 238 -11.70 -17.51 24.39
N TYR A 239 -12.74 -16.81 23.96
CA TYR A 239 -13.48 -15.88 24.82
C TYR A 239 -14.06 -16.56 26.07
N THR A 240 -14.63 -17.76 25.90
CA THR A 240 -15.14 -18.59 27.01
C THR A 240 -14.01 -18.95 27.98
N MET A 241 -12.87 -19.38 27.44
CA MET A 241 -11.67 -19.69 28.20
C MET A 241 -11.17 -18.48 29.01
N VAL A 242 -10.96 -17.34 28.37
CA VAL A 242 -10.51 -16.09 29.02
C VAL A 242 -11.50 -15.64 30.09
N THR A 243 -12.81 -15.72 29.82
CA THR A 243 -13.85 -15.33 30.79
C THR A 243 -13.82 -16.21 32.04
N VAL A 244 -13.65 -17.52 31.87
CA VAL A 244 -13.57 -18.48 32.98
C VAL A 244 -12.29 -18.27 33.80
N PHE A 245 -11.14 -18.17 33.14
CA PHE A 245 -9.86 -17.95 33.84
C PHE A 245 -9.75 -16.56 34.48
N GLY A 246 -10.45 -15.55 33.95
CA GLY A 246 -10.57 -14.24 34.59
C GLY A 246 -11.46 -14.23 35.84
N ASN A 247 -12.35 -15.22 36.00
CA ASN A 247 -13.35 -15.26 37.07
C ASN A 247 -13.35 -16.61 37.82
N LEU A 248 -12.18 -17.16 38.12
CA LEU A 248 -12.02 -18.52 38.67
C LEU A 248 -12.87 -18.79 39.93
N HIS A 249 -12.99 -17.80 40.82
CA HIS A 249 -13.79 -17.93 42.04
C HIS A 249 -15.27 -18.18 41.77
N GLN A 250 -15.85 -17.54 40.75
CA GLN A 250 -17.27 -17.73 40.37
C GLN A 250 -17.44 -18.91 39.42
N ALA A 251 -16.45 -19.17 38.56
CA ALA A 251 -16.51 -20.19 37.54
C ALA A 251 -16.55 -21.61 38.12
N HIS A 252 -15.91 -21.83 39.27
CA HIS A 252 -15.78 -23.15 39.90
C HIS A 252 -15.25 -24.22 38.94
N LEU A 253 -14.23 -23.86 38.15
CA LEU A 253 -13.63 -24.77 37.16
C LEU A 253 -12.97 -25.96 37.88
N GLY A 254 -13.47 -27.17 37.62
CA GLY A 254 -12.90 -28.40 38.14
C GLY A 254 -11.60 -28.83 37.45
N GLY A 255 -10.97 -29.90 37.94
CA GLY A 255 -9.67 -30.40 37.43
C GLY A 255 -9.72 -31.21 36.12
N VAL A 256 -10.90 -31.45 35.53
CA VAL A 256 -11.04 -32.23 34.29
C VAL A 256 -11.07 -31.28 33.09
N PRO A 257 -10.08 -31.32 32.17
CA PRO A 257 -10.09 -30.49 30.98
C PRO A 257 -11.17 -30.94 29.99
N GLY A 258 -11.82 -30.00 29.33
CA GLY A 258 -12.78 -30.28 28.26
C GLY A 258 -13.78 -29.14 28.02
N THR A 259 -14.30 -29.04 26.80
CA THR A 259 -15.26 -27.99 26.42
C THR A 259 -16.53 -28.06 27.25
N TYR A 260 -17.03 -29.26 27.58
CA TYR A 260 -18.20 -29.44 28.44
C TYR A 260 -18.01 -28.77 29.81
N GLN A 261 -16.89 -29.02 30.49
CA GLN A 261 -16.61 -28.42 31.81
C GLN A 261 -16.34 -26.92 31.71
N LEU A 262 -15.68 -26.49 30.63
CA LEU A 262 -15.45 -25.08 30.36
C LEU A 262 -16.77 -24.32 30.20
N VAL A 263 -17.69 -24.84 29.38
CA VAL A 263 -19.03 -24.24 29.15
C VAL A 263 -19.83 -24.17 30.45
N ARG A 264 -19.79 -25.22 31.27
CA ARG A 264 -20.44 -25.18 32.58
C ARG A 264 -19.89 -24.10 33.49
N SER A 265 -18.57 -24.02 33.58
CA SER A 265 -17.90 -22.99 34.38
C SER A 265 -18.22 -21.58 33.87
N PHE A 266 -18.37 -21.44 32.55
CA PHE A 266 -18.81 -20.20 31.92
C PHE A 266 -20.28 -19.87 32.23
N LEU A 267 -21.16 -20.87 32.27
CA LEU A 267 -22.56 -20.68 32.64
C LEU A 267 -22.75 -20.28 34.11
N ASN A 268 -21.88 -20.72 35.02
CA ASN A 268 -21.87 -20.21 36.40
C ASN A 268 -21.68 -18.69 36.47
N ILE A 269 -20.93 -18.12 35.51
CA ILE A 269 -20.66 -16.67 35.44
C ILE A 269 -21.80 -15.96 34.68
N LYS A 270 -22.21 -16.50 33.53
CA LYS A 270 -23.19 -15.85 32.64
C LYS A 270 -24.63 -15.99 33.10
N LEU A 271 -24.98 -17.13 33.71
CA LEU A 271 -26.33 -17.47 34.18
C LEU A 271 -26.28 -17.88 35.66
N PRO A 272 -26.00 -16.94 36.59
CA PRO A 272 -25.83 -17.26 38.02
C PRO A 272 -27.15 -17.63 38.74
N GLY A 273 -28.29 -17.67 38.05
CA GLY A 273 -29.58 -18.00 38.65
C GLY A 273 -30.56 -18.65 37.66
N PRO A 274 -31.61 -19.31 38.18
CA PRO A 274 -32.60 -19.99 37.35
C PRO A 274 -33.39 -18.96 36.53
N LEU A 275 -33.33 -19.10 35.20
CA LEU A 275 -34.11 -18.28 34.29
C LEU A 275 -35.52 -18.87 34.14
N PRO A 276 -36.59 -18.07 34.36
CA PRO A 276 -37.94 -18.54 34.10
C PRO A 276 -38.14 -18.85 32.61
N GLY A 277 -38.82 -19.96 32.30
CA GLY A 277 -39.15 -20.36 30.92
C GLY A 277 -38.25 -21.45 30.32
N MET A 278 -37.20 -21.88 31.01
CA MET A 278 -36.34 -22.98 30.58
C MET A 278 -37.09 -24.32 30.56
N GLN A 279 -36.90 -25.12 29.51
CA GLN A 279 -37.62 -26.38 29.30
C GLN A 279 -36.69 -27.60 29.35
N ASP A 280 -37.28 -28.78 29.52
CA ASP A 280 -36.61 -30.10 29.49
C ASP A 280 -35.56 -30.31 30.59
N GLY A 281 -35.67 -29.54 31.69
CA GLY A 281 -34.92 -29.76 32.93
C GLY A 281 -33.54 -29.13 32.97
N GLU A 282 -32.79 -29.50 34.00
CA GLU A 282 -31.45 -28.99 34.28
C GLU A 282 -30.45 -30.15 34.40
N ILE A 283 -29.22 -29.88 33.98
CA ILE A 283 -28.08 -30.77 34.18
C ILE A 283 -27.06 -30.10 35.08
N GLU A 284 -26.88 -30.68 36.27
CA GLU A 284 -25.93 -30.20 37.27
C GLU A 284 -26.08 -28.70 37.59
N GLY A 285 -27.33 -28.23 37.71
CA GLY A 285 -27.69 -26.85 38.05
C GLY A 285 -27.79 -25.87 36.87
N HIS A 286 -27.66 -26.33 35.63
CA HIS A 286 -27.78 -25.49 34.43
C HIS A 286 -28.87 -25.96 33.47
N PRO A 287 -29.59 -25.06 32.79
CA PRO A 287 -30.56 -25.43 31.76
C PRO A 287 -29.93 -26.26 30.64
N VAL A 288 -30.55 -27.40 30.31
CA VAL A 288 -30.03 -28.36 29.33
C VAL A 288 -29.72 -27.71 27.98
N TRP A 289 -30.66 -26.92 27.45
CA TRP A 289 -30.51 -26.27 26.15
C TRP A 289 -29.43 -25.19 26.12
N ALA A 290 -29.20 -24.49 27.23
CA ALA A 290 -28.11 -23.53 27.33
C ALA A 290 -26.73 -24.23 27.22
N VAL A 291 -26.56 -25.36 27.92
CA VAL A 291 -25.32 -26.15 27.82
C VAL A 291 -25.11 -26.67 26.40
N ILE A 292 -26.16 -27.20 25.75
CA ILE A 292 -26.08 -27.66 24.36
C ILE A 292 -25.70 -26.49 23.43
N TYR A 293 -26.38 -25.35 23.54
CA TYR A 293 -26.13 -24.17 22.73
C TYR A 293 -24.68 -23.69 22.81
N TYR A 294 -24.13 -23.51 24.01
CA TYR A 294 -22.76 -23.01 24.16
C TYR A 294 -21.70 -24.05 23.76
N CYS A 295 -21.97 -25.36 23.90
CA CYS A 295 -21.12 -26.39 23.32
C CYS A 295 -21.07 -26.31 21.78
N LEU A 296 -22.23 -26.13 21.14
CA LEU A 296 -22.33 -25.92 19.69
C LEU A 296 -21.63 -24.62 19.26
N ARG A 297 -21.79 -23.53 20.03
CA ARG A 297 -21.16 -22.24 19.76
C ARG A 297 -19.63 -22.29 19.83
N CYS A 298 -19.08 -23.20 20.63
CA CYS A 298 -17.64 -23.50 20.69
C CYS A 298 -17.17 -24.51 19.61
N GLY A 299 -18.05 -24.98 18.73
CA GLY A 299 -17.74 -25.95 17.68
C GLY A 299 -17.57 -27.40 18.16
N ASP A 300 -17.85 -27.70 19.42
CA ASP A 300 -17.64 -29.03 20.01
C ASP A 300 -18.94 -29.85 20.05
N LEU A 301 -19.20 -30.53 18.93
CA LEU A 301 -20.37 -31.41 18.77
C LEU A 301 -20.33 -32.62 19.73
N ASN A 302 -19.15 -33.11 20.08
CA ASN A 302 -18.98 -34.25 20.97
C ASN A 302 -19.36 -33.88 22.41
N ALA A 303 -18.95 -32.69 22.87
CA ALA A 303 -19.38 -32.15 24.16
C ALA A 303 -20.91 -31.95 24.22
N ALA A 304 -21.51 -31.44 23.15
CA ALA A 304 -22.97 -31.33 23.05
C ALA A 304 -23.66 -32.70 23.10
N MET A 305 -23.14 -33.70 22.37
CA MET A 305 -23.67 -35.07 22.37
C MET A 305 -23.56 -35.74 23.73
N GLN A 306 -22.52 -35.44 24.50
CA GLN A 306 -22.39 -35.92 25.88
C GLN A 306 -23.59 -35.48 26.74
N VAL A 307 -24.05 -34.23 26.57
CA VAL A 307 -25.24 -33.71 27.26
C VAL A 307 -26.49 -34.41 26.76
N VAL A 308 -26.68 -34.47 25.44
CA VAL A 308 -27.85 -35.11 24.81
C VAL A 308 -28.01 -36.57 25.24
N ASN A 309 -26.91 -37.32 25.39
CA ASN A 309 -26.93 -38.70 25.87
C ASN A 309 -27.37 -38.83 27.33
N ARG A 310 -27.01 -37.88 28.20
CA ARG A 310 -27.38 -37.90 29.62
C ARG A 310 -28.87 -37.61 29.83
N VAL A 311 -29.46 -36.74 29.00
CA VAL A 311 -30.88 -36.34 29.08
C VAL A 311 -31.75 -36.97 27.99
N GLN A 312 -31.29 -38.06 27.36
CA GLN A 312 -31.95 -38.67 26.19
C GLN A 312 -33.45 -38.96 26.38
N HIS A 313 -33.86 -39.34 27.60
CA HIS A 313 -35.24 -39.69 27.92
C HIS A 313 -36.17 -38.46 27.91
N GLN A 314 -35.62 -37.25 28.06
CA GLN A 314 -36.36 -35.99 28.07
C GLN A 314 -36.42 -35.33 26.69
N LEU A 315 -35.47 -35.63 25.80
CA LEU A 315 -35.30 -34.95 24.51
C LEU A 315 -36.05 -35.63 23.33
N GLY A 316 -36.68 -36.79 23.55
CA GLY A 316 -37.42 -37.51 22.51
C GLY A 316 -36.58 -37.81 21.27
N ASP A 317 -37.12 -37.51 20.08
CA ASP A 317 -36.48 -37.76 18.78
C ASP A 317 -35.25 -36.88 18.51
N PHE A 318 -35.02 -35.81 19.29
CA PHE A 318 -33.93 -34.87 19.04
C PHE A 318 -32.55 -35.54 19.03
N LYS A 319 -32.33 -36.53 19.91
CA LYS A 319 -31.07 -37.27 19.93
C LYS A 319 -30.77 -37.87 18.56
N SER A 320 -31.76 -38.53 17.94
CA SER A 320 -31.60 -39.18 16.63
C SER A 320 -31.21 -38.19 15.53
N TRP A 321 -31.91 -37.04 15.45
CA TRP A 321 -31.56 -35.96 14.53
C TRP A 321 -30.16 -35.43 14.81
N PHE A 322 -29.79 -35.27 16.07
CA PHE A 322 -28.46 -34.78 16.42
C PHE A 322 -27.34 -35.76 16.05
N GLN A 323 -27.53 -37.08 16.20
CA GLN A 323 -26.52 -38.06 15.76
C GLN A 323 -26.38 -38.05 14.23
N GLU A 324 -27.49 -37.94 13.51
CA GLU A 324 -27.50 -37.81 12.05
C GLU A 324 -26.74 -36.55 11.59
N TYR A 325 -27.01 -35.42 12.23
CA TYR A 325 -26.32 -34.14 11.98
C TYR A 325 -24.80 -34.25 12.19
N MET A 326 -24.36 -34.92 13.26
CA MET A 326 -22.93 -35.10 13.57
C MET A 326 -22.21 -36.04 12.60
N ASN A 327 -22.89 -37.08 12.13
CA ASN A 327 -22.29 -38.08 11.23
C ASN A 327 -22.25 -37.60 9.77
N SER A 328 -22.95 -36.51 9.46
CA SER A 328 -22.95 -35.90 8.14
C SER A 328 -21.69 -35.03 7.94
N PRO A 329 -20.93 -35.21 6.84
CA PRO A 329 -19.73 -34.41 6.57
C PRO A 329 -20.05 -32.91 6.40
N ASP A 330 -21.29 -32.59 6.03
CA ASP A 330 -21.77 -31.23 5.80
C ASP A 330 -22.55 -30.65 6.97
N ARG A 331 -22.59 -31.36 8.11
CA ARG A 331 -23.41 -31.01 9.27
C ARG A 331 -24.87 -30.76 8.85
N ARG A 332 -25.48 -31.77 8.21
CA ARG A 332 -26.87 -31.71 7.71
C ARG A 332 -27.67 -32.96 8.04
N LEU A 333 -28.97 -32.76 8.20
CA LEU A 333 -29.95 -33.84 8.26
C LEU A 333 -30.31 -34.30 6.84
N SER A 334 -30.79 -35.53 6.71
CA SER A 334 -31.45 -36.00 5.50
C SER A 334 -32.73 -35.21 5.23
N PRO A 335 -33.17 -35.07 3.96
CA PRO A 335 -34.38 -34.30 3.62
C PRO A 335 -35.63 -34.76 4.37
N THR A 336 -35.74 -36.05 4.71
CA THR A 336 -36.87 -36.60 5.46
C THR A 336 -36.84 -36.21 6.94
N SER A 337 -35.68 -36.35 7.59
CA SER A 337 -35.48 -35.93 8.99
C SER A 337 -35.61 -34.41 9.14
N GLU A 338 -35.03 -33.65 8.20
CA GLU A 338 -35.10 -32.19 8.18
C GLU A 338 -36.55 -31.69 8.09
N ASN A 339 -37.34 -32.22 7.17
CA ASN A 339 -38.77 -31.86 7.04
C ASN A 339 -39.58 -32.16 8.30
N LYS A 340 -39.31 -33.29 8.97
CA LYS A 340 -39.94 -33.64 10.25
C LYS A 340 -39.57 -32.63 11.34
N LEU A 341 -38.29 -32.30 11.47
CA LEU A 341 -37.80 -31.34 12.46
C LEU A 341 -38.39 -29.95 12.21
N ARG A 342 -38.40 -29.47 10.97
CA ARG A 342 -38.99 -28.18 10.59
C ARG A 342 -40.48 -28.12 10.91
N LEU A 343 -41.23 -29.18 10.65
CA LEU A 343 -42.64 -29.27 10.99
C LEU A 343 -42.87 -29.25 12.50
N HIS A 344 -42.06 -29.99 13.26
CA HIS A 344 -42.09 -29.99 14.72
C HIS A 344 -41.80 -28.60 15.28
N TYR A 345 -40.77 -27.93 14.75
CA TYR A 345 -40.42 -26.57 15.16
C TYR A 345 -41.59 -25.59 14.96
N ARG A 346 -42.17 -25.56 13.76
CA ARG A 346 -43.29 -24.67 13.42
C ARG A 346 -44.53 -24.89 14.28
N ARG A 347 -44.85 -26.14 14.61
CA ARG A 347 -46.08 -26.49 15.34
C ARG A 347 -45.95 -26.34 16.85
N ALA A 348 -44.78 -26.67 17.42
CA ALA A 348 -44.63 -26.83 18.86
C ALA A 348 -43.58 -25.90 19.49
N LEU A 349 -42.56 -25.47 18.75
CA LEU A 349 -41.39 -24.80 19.36
C LEU A 349 -41.25 -23.32 19.01
N ARG A 350 -41.86 -22.84 17.92
CA ARG A 350 -41.72 -21.44 17.48
C ARG A 350 -42.05 -20.42 18.57
N ASN A 351 -43.05 -20.72 19.39
CA ASN A 351 -43.49 -19.88 20.51
C ASN A 351 -43.01 -20.43 21.88
N SER A 352 -41.98 -21.28 21.89
CA SER A 352 -41.40 -21.81 23.13
C SER A 352 -40.84 -20.67 23.97
N ALA A 353 -41.05 -20.72 25.29
CA ALA A 353 -40.47 -19.76 26.23
C ALA A 353 -38.94 -19.90 26.38
N ASP A 354 -38.39 -21.07 26.03
CA ASP A 354 -36.94 -21.34 26.11
C ASP A 354 -36.23 -20.86 24.83
N PRO A 355 -35.43 -19.78 24.87
CA PRO A 355 -34.77 -19.22 23.70
C PRO A 355 -33.59 -20.07 23.20
N TYR A 356 -32.91 -20.79 24.10
CA TYR A 356 -31.82 -21.69 23.72
C TYR A 356 -32.35 -22.90 22.96
N LYS A 357 -33.49 -23.45 23.40
CA LYS A 357 -34.19 -24.52 22.68
C LYS A 357 -34.56 -24.08 21.27
N ARG A 358 -35.15 -22.89 21.11
CA ARG A 358 -35.50 -22.35 19.79
C ARG A 358 -34.26 -22.27 18.90
N ALA A 359 -33.19 -21.65 19.39
CA ALA A 359 -31.96 -21.46 18.63
C ALA A 359 -31.29 -22.77 18.22
N VAL A 360 -31.21 -23.78 19.11
CA VAL A 360 -30.60 -25.08 18.80
C VAL A 360 -31.39 -25.83 17.72
N TYR A 361 -32.72 -25.86 17.81
CA TYR A 361 -33.55 -26.47 16.78
C TYR A 361 -33.45 -25.73 15.44
N CYS A 362 -33.43 -24.39 15.46
CA CYS A 362 -33.25 -23.57 14.27
C CYS A 362 -31.89 -23.80 13.60
N LEU A 363 -30.82 -23.99 14.38
CA LEU A 363 -29.48 -24.28 13.89
C LEU A 363 -29.42 -25.63 13.16
N ILE A 364 -29.92 -26.69 13.81
CA ILE A 364 -29.84 -28.06 13.28
C ILE A 364 -30.82 -28.26 12.11
N GLY A 365 -32.02 -27.69 12.22
CA GLY A 365 -33.08 -27.81 11.23
C GLY A 365 -33.04 -26.79 10.09
N LYS A 366 -32.11 -25.83 10.16
CA LYS A 366 -31.98 -24.68 9.25
C LYS A 366 -33.33 -24.03 8.93
N CYS A 367 -34.05 -23.60 9.97
CA CYS A 367 -35.41 -23.07 9.85
C CYS A 367 -35.59 -21.71 10.55
N ASP A 368 -36.69 -21.03 10.21
CA ASP A 368 -37.07 -19.71 10.73
C ASP A 368 -35.97 -18.65 10.54
N ILE A 369 -35.50 -18.51 9.30
CA ILE A 369 -34.43 -17.56 8.93
C ILE A 369 -34.79 -16.12 9.28
N SER A 370 -36.07 -15.79 9.38
CA SER A 370 -36.53 -14.46 9.80
C SER A 370 -36.22 -14.14 11.26
N ASP A 371 -36.13 -15.16 12.13
CA ASP A 371 -35.74 -14.94 13.52
C ASP A 371 -34.21 -14.76 13.63
N ASN A 372 -33.80 -13.75 14.37
CA ASN A 372 -32.40 -13.46 14.66
C ASN A 372 -31.98 -14.01 16.02
N HIS A 373 -32.91 -14.54 16.81
CA HIS A 373 -32.70 -15.08 18.15
C HIS A 373 -31.94 -14.11 19.07
N GLY A 374 -32.30 -12.82 19.03
CA GLY A 374 -31.60 -11.75 19.76
C GLY A 374 -31.58 -11.90 21.29
N GLU A 375 -32.40 -12.79 21.86
CA GLU A 375 -32.36 -13.16 23.29
C GLU A 375 -31.10 -13.96 23.67
N VAL A 376 -30.51 -14.69 22.72
CA VAL A 376 -29.30 -15.52 22.94
C VAL A 376 -28.10 -15.10 22.08
N ALA A 377 -28.36 -14.52 20.90
CA ALA A 377 -27.37 -13.99 19.97
C ALA A 377 -27.41 -12.45 19.99
N ASP A 378 -26.83 -11.86 21.03
CA ASP A 378 -26.84 -10.42 21.28
C ASP A 378 -25.68 -9.68 20.58
N LYS A 379 -24.66 -10.40 20.11
CA LYS A 379 -23.52 -9.84 19.37
C LYS A 379 -23.58 -10.11 17.87
N THR A 380 -22.92 -9.24 17.10
CA THR A 380 -22.79 -9.39 15.64
C THR A 380 -22.10 -10.71 15.24
N GLU A 381 -21.10 -11.16 16.00
CA GLU A 381 -20.43 -12.44 15.74
C GLU A 381 -21.36 -13.65 15.91
N ASP A 382 -22.27 -13.57 16.89
CA ASP A 382 -23.25 -14.63 17.16
C ASP A 382 -24.33 -14.65 16.08
N TYR A 383 -24.76 -13.47 15.62
CA TYR A 383 -25.61 -13.32 14.45
C TYR A 383 -24.97 -13.95 13.19
N LEU A 384 -23.71 -13.61 12.90
CA LEU A 384 -22.99 -14.15 11.75
C LEU A 384 -22.85 -15.68 11.85
N TRP A 385 -22.45 -16.20 13.01
CA TRP A 385 -22.33 -17.64 13.24
C TRP A 385 -23.66 -18.37 13.00
N LEU A 386 -24.77 -17.82 13.49
CA LEU A 386 -26.10 -18.41 13.29
C LEU A 386 -26.49 -18.40 11.82
N LYS A 387 -26.40 -17.24 11.13
CA LYS A 387 -26.79 -17.14 9.72
C LYS A 387 -25.91 -17.99 8.81
N LEU A 388 -24.59 -18.06 9.06
CA LEU A 388 -23.68 -18.91 8.31
C LEU A 388 -24.00 -20.41 8.46
N ASN A 389 -24.43 -20.86 9.65
CA ASN A 389 -24.93 -22.23 9.84
C ASN A 389 -26.23 -22.49 9.06
N GLN A 390 -27.08 -21.48 8.91
CA GLN A 390 -28.34 -21.56 8.16
C GLN A 390 -28.16 -21.52 6.63
N VAL A 391 -26.97 -21.21 6.12
CA VAL A 391 -26.72 -21.20 4.67
C VAL A 391 -26.89 -22.59 4.07
N CYS A 392 -27.63 -22.64 2.95
CA CYS A 392 -27.88 -23.83 2.15
C CYS A 392 -27.30 -23.65 0.75
N PHE A 393 -26.61 -24.69 0.26
CA PHE A 393 -25.95 -24.71 -1.05
C PHE A 393 -26.64 -25.59 -2.09
N ASP A 394 -27.51 -26.51 -1.66
CA ASP A 394 -28.21 -27.43 -2.55
C ASP A 394 -29.59 -26.89 -2.92
N ASP A 395 -29.96 -27.03 -4.19
CA ASP A 395 -31.30 -26.72 -4.69
C ASP A 395 -32.21 -27.94 -4.58
N ASP A 396 -32.37 -28.44 -3.36
CA ASP A 396 -33.37 -29.48 -3.11
C ASP A 396 -34.74 -28.81 -3.10
N GLY A 397 -35.42 -28.84 -4.26
CA GLY A 397 -36.77 -28.31 -4.49
C GLY A 397 -37.89 -28.89 -3.59
N SER A 398 -37.51 -29.59 -2.52
CA SER A 398 -38.36 -30.10 -1.45
C SER A 398 -38.61 -29.07 -0.32
N SER A 399 -37.79 -28.02 -0.22
CA SER A 399 -37.90 -26.99 0.82
C SER A 399 -38.68 -25.77 0.37
N SER A 400 -39.48 -25.18 1.27
CA SER A 400 -40.21 -23.95 0.94
C SER A 400 -39.24 -22.77 0.78
N PRO A 401 -39.43 -21.87 -0.20
CA PRO A 401 -38.49 -20.76 -0.46
C PRO A 401 -38.26 -19.84 0.74
N GLN A 402 -39.22 -19.80 1.67
CA GLN A 402 -39.17 -18.97 2.88
C GLN A 402 -38.23 -19.53 3.96
N ASP A 403 -37.85 -20.81 3.88
CA ASP A 403 -36.92 -21.46 4.82
C ASP A 403 -35.52 -21.66 4.23
N ARG A 404 -35.19 -21.00 3.09
CA ARG A 404 -33.87 -21.14 2.48
C ARG A 404 -33.10 -19.83 2.45
N LEU A 405 -31.92 -19.84 3.07
CA LEU A 405 -30.93 -18.77 3.00
C LEU A 405 -29.76 -19.24 2.14
N THR A 406 -29.52 -18.58 1.01
CA THR A 406 -28.31 -18.82 0.21
C THR A 406 -27.20 -17.85 0.61
N LEU A 407 -25.94 -18.22 0.33
CA LEU A 407 -24.80 -17.34 0.62
C LEU A 407 -24.94 -15.97 -0.09
N PRO A 408 -25.31 -15.89 -1.39
CA PRO A 408 -25.52 -14.60 -2.04
C PRO A 408 -26.64 -13.75 -1.41
N GLN A 409 -27.71 -14.37 -0.89
CA GLN A 409 -28.76 -13.63 -0.18
C GLN A 409 -28.23 -13.01 1.11
N LEU A 410 -27.44 -13.76 1.90
CA LEU A 410 -26.81 -13.25 3.10
C LEU A 410 -25.78 -12.14 2.77
N GLN A 411 -24.99 -12.33 1.73
CA GLN A 411 -24.02 -11.32 1.27
C GLN A 411 -24.71 -10.01 0.88
N LYS A 412 -25.80 -10.09 0.11
CA LYS A 412 -26.63 -8.94 -0.25
C LYS A 412 -27.18 -8.24 0.99
N GLN A 413 -27.72 -8.99 1.93
CA GLN A 413 -28.31 -8.45 3.15
C GLN A 413 -27.28 -7.63 3.95
N LEU A 414 -26.04 -8.12 4.05
CA LEU A 414 -24.98 -7.47 4.82
C LEU A 414 -24.35 -6.27 4.10
N LEU A 415 -24.20 -6.35 2.77
CA LEU A 415 -23.54 -5.30 1.98
C LEU A 415 -24.50 -4.20 1.53
N GLU A 416 -25.68 -4.57 1.01
CA GLU A 416 -26.62 -3.65 0.36
C GLU A 416 -27.77 -3.25 1.29
N ASP A 417 -28.43 -4.22 1.94
CA ASP A 417 -29.65 -3.94 2.71
C ASP A 417 -29.34 -3.31 4.09
N TYR A 418 -28.31 -3.81 4.80
CA TYR A 418 -27.82 -3.22 6.06
C TYR A 418 -26.81 -2.11 5.79
N GLY A 419 -25.80 -2.40 4.97
CA GLY A 419 -24.77 -1.45 4.58
C GLY A 419 -23.92 -0.92 5.73
N GLU A 420 -23.06 0.05 5.42
CA GLU A 420 -22.07 0.61 6.35
C GLU A 420 -22.69 1.37 7.53
N SER A 421 -23.86 1.98 7.34
CA SER A 421 -24.55 2.78 8.38
C SER A 421 -25.04 1.92 9.53
N HIS A 422 -25.61 0.74 9.23
CA HIS A 422 -26.10 -0.20 10.24
C HIS A 422 -24.97 -0.65 11.19
N PHE A 423 -23.78 -0.90 10.65
CA PHE A 423 -22.62 -1.35 11.44
C PHE A 423 -21.79 -0.20 12.01
N SER A 424 -22.20 1.06 11.84
CA SER A 424 -21.40 2.23 12.22
C SER A 424 -19.96 2.09 11.74
N ALA A 425 -19.77 1.71 10.47
CA ALA A 425 -18.51 1.19 9.94
C ALA A 425 -17.33 2.19 10.06
N SER A 426 -17.62 3.49 10.09
CA SER A 426 -16.61 4.54 10.34
C SER A 426 -16.04 4.49 11.76
N GLN A 427 -16.84 4.11 12.75
CA GLN A 427 -16.45 3.97 14.15
C GLN A 427 -15.89 2.59 14.45
N GLN A 428 -16.41 1.54 13.78
CA GLN A 428 -16.03 0.15 13.99
C GLN A 428 -15.52 -0.52 12.70
N PRO A 429 -14.36 -0.08 12.14
CA PRO A 429 -13.87 -0.59 10.86
C PRO A 429 -13.49 -2.07 10.90
N PHE A 430 -12.95 -2.56 12.02
CA PHE A 430 -12.59 -3.98 12.17
C PHE A 430 -13.83 -4.88 12.14
N LEU A 431 -14.91 -4.49 12.81
CA LEU A 431 -16.16 -5.24 12.84
C LEU A 431 -16.77 -5.36 11.44
N TYR A 432 -16.89 -4.24 10.72
CA TYR A 432 -17.47 -4.27 9.38
C TYR A 432 -16.59 -5.04 8.38
N PHE A 433 -15.26 -4.91 8.49
CA PHE A 433 -14.34 -5.74 7.74
C PHE A 433 -14.54 -7.24 8.04
N GLN A 434 -14.66 -7.62 9.32
CA GLN A 434 -14.94 -8.98 9.74
C GLN A 434 -16.26 -9.52 9.15
N VAL A 435 -17.33 -8.73 9.17
CA VAL A 435 -18.63 -9.08 8.56
C VAL A 435 -18.48 -9.43 7.07
N LEU A 436 -17.81 -8.56 6.31
CA LEU A 436 -17.64 -8.77 4.87
C LEU A 436 -16.68 -9.93 4.57
N PHE A 437 -15.59 -10.03 5.33
CA PHE A 437 -14.54 -11.01 5.08
C PHE A 437 -14.98 -12.43 5.45
N LEU A 438 -15.67 -12.62 6.58
CA LEU A 438 -16.23 -13.92 6.99
C LEU A 438 -17.38 -14.39 6.10
N THR A 439 -18.08 -13.47 5.42
CA THR A 439 -19.06 -13.81 4.39
C THR A 439 -18.46 -13.95 3.00
N ALA A 440 -17.12 -14.02 2.91
CA ALA A 440 -16.35 -14.22 1.68
C ALA A 440 -16.51 -13.13 0.61
N GLN A 441 -16.86 -11.91 1.02
CA GLN A 441 -16.94 -10.71 0.15
C GLN A 441 -15.61 -9.95 0.16
N PHE A 442 -14.54 -10.63 -0.26
CA PHE A 442 -13.16 -10.15 -0.09
C PHE A 442 -12.89 -8.79 -0.76
N GLU A 443 -13.37 -8.61 -1.98
CA GLU A 443 -13.15 -7.41 -2.77
C GLU A 443 -13.81 -6.18 -2.12
N ALA A 444 -15.04 -6.34 -1.62
CA ALA A 444 -15.75 -5.31 -0.89
C ALA A 444 -15.07 -4.99 0.45
N ALA A 445 -14.61 -6.02 1.17
CA ALA A 445 -13.90 -5.87 2.44
C ALA A 445 -12.59 -5.07 2.26
N ILE A 446 -11.80 -5.39 1.22
CA ILE A 446 -10.56 -4.67 0.90
C ILE A 446 -10.86 -3.22 0.48
N ALA A 447 -11.85 -3.02 -0.39
CA ALA A 447 -12.22 -1.67 -0.84
C ALA A 447 -12.71 -0.79 0.32
N PHE A 448 -13.43 -1.36 1.29
CA PHE A 448 -13.78 -0.68 2.53
C PHE A 448 -12.55 -0.36 3.38
N LEU A 449 -11.70 -1.34 3.66
CA LEU A 449 -10.53 -1.16 4.52
C LEU A 449 -9.54 -0.13 3.94
N PHE A 450 -9.41 -0.07 2.62
CA PHE A 450 -8.58 0.91 1.91
C PHE A 450 -9.08 2.36 2.03
N ARG A 451 -10.37 2.59 2.33
CA ARG A 451 -10.88 3.94 2.59
C ARG A 451 -10.38 4.47 3.95
N VAL A 452 -10.15 3.58 4.91
CA VAL A 452 -9.69 3.91 6.26
C VAL A 452 -8.17 4.15 6.26
N GLU A 453 -7.75 5.40 6.42
CA GLU A 453 -6.35 5.80 6.25
C GLU A 453 -5.33 4.99 7.05
N ARG A 454 -5.61 4.76 8.34
CA ARG A 454 -4.72 4.02 9.24
C ARG A 454 -4.57 2.54 8.86
N LEU A 455 -5.50 1.98 8.08
CA LEU A 455 -5.56 0.56 7.75
C LEU A 455 -5.26 0.27 6.26
N ARG A 456 -4.87 1.30 5.48
CA ARG A 456 -4.59 1.16 4.04
C ARG A 456 -3.48 0.17 3.74
N SER A 457 -2.41 0.19 4.52
CA SER A 457 -1.32 -0.77 4.38
C SER A 457 -1.85 -2.19 4.51
N HIS A 458 -2.63 -2.49 5.55
CA HIS A 458 -3.24 -3.81 5.72
C HIS A 458 -4.18 -4.17 4.57
N ALA A 459 -5.02 -3.26 4.08
CA ALA A 459 -5.88 -3.52 2.93
C ALA A 459 -5.11 -3.96 1.69
N VAL A 460 -4.00 -3.27 1.39
CA VAL A 460 -3.13 -3.60 0.25
C VAL A 460 -2.47 -4.96 0.46
N HIS A 461 -1.91 -5.22 1.64
CA HIS A 461 -1.24 -6.50 1.90
C HIS A 461 -2.21 -7.69 1.92
N VAL A 462 -3.44 -7.50 2.43
CA VAL A 462 -4.49 -8.53 2.33
C VAL A 462 -4.82 -8.79 0.85
N ALA A 463 -4.93 -7.75 0.03
CA ALA A 463 -5.13 -7.90 -1.41
C ALA A 463 -3.97 -8.65 -2.08
N LEU A 464 -2.72 -8.38 -1.70
CA LEU A 464 -1.53 -9.10 -2.18
C LEU A 464 -1.56 -10.58 -1.83
N VAL A 465 -1.93 -10.91 -0.58
CA VAL A 465 -2.08 -12.30 -0.14
C VAL A 465 -3.14 -13.02 -0.96
N LEU A 466 -4.34 -12.42 -1.12
CA LEU A 466 -5.40 -13.02 -1.93
C LEU A 466 -5.04 -13.10 -3.43
N TYR A 467 -4.24 -12.16 -3.93
CA TYR A 467 -3.73 -12.18 -5.31
C TYR A 467 -2.79 -13.37 -5.54
N GLU A 468 -1.81 -13.57 -4.66
CA GLU A 468 -0.85 -14.69 -4.77
C GLU A 468 -1.53 -16.05 -4.58
N LEU A 469 -2.54 -16.12 -3.70
CA LEU A 469 -3.38 -17.31 -3.53
C LEU A 469 -4.41 -17.53 -4.65
N ARG A 470 -4.46 -16.64 -5.66
CA ARG A 470 -5.44 -16.65 -6.75
C ARG A 470 -6.89 -16.67 -6.29
N LEU A 471 -7.17 -16.03 -5.16
CA LEU A 471 -8.51 -15.86 -4.58
C LEU A 471 -9.15 -14.52 -4.95
N LEU A 472 -8.34 -13.53 -5.33
CA LEU A 472 -8.79 -12.18 -5.65
C LEU A 472 -9.42 -12.11 -7.05
N LEU A 473 -10.67 -11.64 -7.13
CA LEU A 473 -11.32 -11.33 -8.40
C LEU A 473 -10.92 -9.93 -8.86
N LYS A 474 -10.27 -9.88 -10.03
CA LYS A 474 -9.76 -8.64 -10.62
C LYS A 474 -10.72 -8.06 -11.64
N SER A 475 -10.77 -6.73 -11.71
CA SER A 475 -11.41 -6.03 -12.83
C SER A 475 -10.52 -6.08 -14.07
N SER A 476 -11.16 -6.14 -15.23
CA SER A 476 -10.54 -6.17 -16.56
C SER A 476 -10.12 -4.78 -17.09
N GLY A 477 -10.59 -3.68 -16.49
CA GLY A 477 -10.36 -2.31 -17.00
C GLY A 477 -9.64 -1.39 -16.02
N GLN A 478 -8.62 -0.66 -16.48
CA GLN A 478 -7.89 0.32 -15.66
C GLN A 478 -8.77 1.48 -15.18
N SER A 479 -9.75 1.90 -16.01
CA SER A 479 -10.68 3.00 -15.71
C SER A 479 -11.81 2.61 -14.76
N ALA A 480 -11.93 1.33 -14.40
CA ALA A 480 -12.92 0.87 -13.44
C ALA A 480 -12.71 1.53 -12.07
N GLN A 481 -13.82 1.74 -11.35
CA GLN A 481 -13.77 2.12 -9.94
C GLN A 481 -13.02 1.05 -9.13
N LEU A 482 -12.58 1.40 -7.92
CA LEU A 482 -11.82 0.47 -7.07
C LEU A 482 -12.57 -0.85 -6.85
N LEU A 483 -13.89 -0.78 -6.69
CA LEU A 483 -14.81 -1.90 -6.64
C LEU A 483 -15.80 -1.77 -7.79
N SER A 484 -15.94 -2.81 -8.61
CA SER A 484 -16.84 -2.82 -9.77
C SER A 484 -17.57 -4.15 -9.91
N GLN A 485 -18.63 -4.17 -10.70
CA GLN A 485 -19.32 -5.40 -11.12
C GLN A 485 -19.27 -5.49 -12.64
N GLU A 486 -18.86 -6.65 -13.18
CA GLU A 486 -18.76 -6.83 -14.63
C GLU A 486 -20.04 -7.46 -15.21
N PRO A 487 -20.41 -7.11 -16.47
CA PRO A 487 -21.53 -7.74 -17.15
C PRO A 487 -21.29 -9.25 -17.32
N GLY A 488 -22.18 -10.08 -16.77
CA GLY A 488 -22.08 -11.53 -16.82
C GLY A 488 -21.57 -12.19 -15.53
N ASP A 489 -21.10 -11.40 -14.55
CA ASP A 489 -20.81 -11.93 -13.22
C ASP A 489 -22.11 -12.33 -12.49
N PRO A 490 -22.11 -13.41 -11.68
CA PRO A 490 -23.24 -13.76 -10.82
C PRO A 490 -23.62 -12.61 -9.86
N PRO A 491 -24.87 -12.58 -9.36
CA PRO A 491 -25.29 -11.57 -8.40
C PRO A 491 -24.40 -11.58 -7.14
N MET A 492 -24.12 -10.39 -6.61
CA MET A 492 -23.23 -10.11 -5.46
C MET A 492 -21.74 -10.39 -5.67
N VAL A 493 -21.32 -10.89 -6.85
CA VAL A 493 -19.90 -10.95 -7.19
C VAL A 493 -19.40 -9.56 -7.53
N ARG A 494 -18.37 -9.11 -6.82
CA ARG A 494 -17.68 -7.84 -7.05
C ARG A 494 -16.23 -8.13 -7.43
N ARG A 495 -15.63 -7.23 -8.20
CA ARG A 495 -14.24 -7.28 -8.65
C ARG A 495 -13.47 -6.09 -8.14
N LEU A 496 -12.22 -6.32 -7.75
CA LEU A 496 -11.31 -5.29 -7.28
C LEU A 496 -10.40 -4.82 -8.42
N ASN A 497 -10.28 -3.52 -8.63
CA ASN A 497 -9.27 -2.96 -9.52
C ASN A 497 -7.90 -2.97 -8.80
N PHE A 498 -7.23 -4.13 -8.87
CA PHE A 498 -5.96 -4.39 -8.19
C PHE A 498 -4.83 -3.46 -8.65
N ILE A 499 -4.78 -3.15 -9.95
CA ILE A 499 -3.82 -2.19 -10.52
C ILE A 499 -4.00 -0.82 -9.87
N ARG A 500 -5.23 -0.30 -9.87
CA ARG A 500 -5.55 0.99 -9.27
C ARG A 500 -5.27 1.02 -7.77
N LEU A 501 -5.55 -0.07 -7.05
CA LEU A 501 -5.25 -0.19 -5.62
C LEU A 501 -3.75 0.05 -5.35
N LEU A 502 -2.88 -0.65 -6.08
CA LEU A 502 -1.43 -0.53 -5.91
C LEU A 502 -0.93 0.86 -6.32
N MET A 503 -1.37 1.39 -7.47
CA MET A 503 -0.98 2.72 -7.92
C MET A 503 -1.39 3.82 -6.92
N LEU A 504 -2.61 3.76 -6.37
CA LEU A 504 -3.06 4.73 -5.37
C LEU A 504 -2.27 4.64 -4.05
N TYR A 505 -1.76 3.45 -3.72
CA TYR A 505 -0.97 3.23 -2.53
C TYR A 505 0.48 3.72 -2.70
N THR A 506 1.14 3.35 -3.81
CA THR A 506 2.53 3.73 -4.10
C THR A 506 2.68 5.23 -4.32
N ARG A 507 1.66 5.91 -4.88
CA ARG A 507 1.68 7.36 -5.11
C ARG A 507 2.00 8.21 -3.88
N LYS A 508 1.80 7.68 -2.67
CA LYS A 508 2.14 8.37 -1.42
C LYS A 508 3.63 8.48 -1.14
N PHE A 509 4.43 7.54 -1.67
CA PHE A 509 5.86 7.40 -1.34
C PHE A 509 6.73 7.12 -2.57
N GLU A 510 6.18 7.08 -3.79
CA GLU A 510 6.97 6.80 -4.99
C GLU A 510 8.02 7.88 -5.29
N SER A 511 7.79 9.11 -4.82
CA SER A 511 8.76 10.21 -4.91
C SER A 511 9.80 10.21 -3.79
N THR A 512 9.50 9.61 -2.62
CA THR A 512 10.42 9.54 -1.48
C THR A 512 11.24 8.25 -1.48
N ASP A 513 10.59 7.14 -1.79
CA ASP A 513 11.09 5.77 -1.69
C ASP A 513 10.77 4.97 -2.96
N PRO A 514 11.35 5.33 -4.12
CA PRO A 514 11.07 4.67 -5.39
C PRO A 514 11.45 3.18 -5.38
N ARG A 515 12.41 2.78 -4.54
CA ARG A 515 12.82 1.37 -4.38
C ARG A 515 11.72 0.50 -3.78
N GLU A 516 10.95 1.04 -2.83
CA GLU A 516 9.82 0.33 -2.25
C GLU A 516 8.66 0.28 -3.23
N ALA A 517 8.37 1.39 -3.94
CA ALA A 517 7.31 1.44 -4.94
C ALA A 517 7.51 0.38 -6.04
N LEU A 518 8.75 0.19 -6.48
CA LEU A 518 9.13 -0.83 -7.45
C LEU A 518 8.77 -2.26 -6.98
N GLN A 519 8.93 -2.57 -5.69
CA GLN A 519 8.56 -3.88 -5.14
C GLN A 519 7.05 -4.13 -5.25
N TYR A 520 6.22 -3.11 -5.00
CA TYR A 520 4.77 -3.22 -5.20
C TYR A 520 4.41 -3.39 -6.67
N PHE A 521 5.05 -2.65 -7.57
CA PHE A 521 4.79 -2.79 -9.00
C PHE A 521 5.15 -4.19 -9.54
N TYR A 522 6.09 -4.91 -8.94
CA TYR A 522 6.42 -6.27 -9.35
C TYR A 522 5.24 -7.25 -9.26
N PHE A 523 4.26 -6.99 -8.39
CA PHE A 523 3.01 -7.77 -8.37
C PHE A 523 2.13 -7.57 -9.62
N LEU A 524 2.40 -6.54 -10.43
CA LEU A 524 1.71 -6.26 -11.69
C LEU A 524 2.39 -6.92 -12.90
N ARG A 525 3.46 -7.73 -12.72
CA ARG A 525 4.25 -8.33 -13.81
C ARG A 525 3.46 -9.21 -14.77
N ASN A 526 2.36 -9.81 -14.31
CA ASN A 526 1.49 -10.67 -15.11
C ASN A 526 0.22 -9.95 -15.57
N GLU A 527 0.03 -8.69 -15.18
CA GLU A 527 -1.14 -7.89 -15.54
C GLU A 527 -0.88 -7.11 -16.82
N LYS A 528 -1.92 -7.03 -17.64
CA LYS A 528 -1.90 -6.28 -18.88
C LYS A 528 -2.98 -5.21 -18.86
N ASP A 529 -2.73 -4.11 -19.56
CA ASP A 529 -3.73 -3.09 -19.79
C ASP A 529 -4.75 -3.49 -20.87
N SER A 530 -5.69 -2.58 -21.13
CA SER A 530 -6.68 -2.74 -22.21
C SER A 530 -6.06 -2.83 -23.62
N GLN A 531 -4.81 -2.40 -23.80
CA GLN A 531 -4.06 -2.44 -25.04
C GLN A 531 -3.12 -3.66 -25.11
N GLY A 532 -3.06 -4.49 -24.07
CA GLY A 532 -2.16 -5.63 -23.95
C GLY A 532 -0.74 -5.30 -23.47
N GLU A 533 -0.44 -4.04 -23.13
CA GLU A 533 0.83 -3.63 -22.53
C GLU A 533 0.95 -4.14 -21.10
N ASN A 534 2.16 -4.54 -20.72
CA ASN A 534 2.44 -5.04 -19.37
C ASN A 534 2.42 -3.89 -18.36
N MET A 535 1.61 -4.02 -17.30
CA MET A 535 1.42 -2.96 -16.30
C MET A 535 2.67 -2.66 -15.49
N PHE A 536 3.47 -3.69 -15.17
CA PHE A 536 4.74 -3.48 -14.48
C PHE A 536 5.67 -2.60 -15.30
N MET A 537 5.78 -2.87 -16.61
CA MET A 537 6.62 -2.08 -17.51
C MET A 537 6.18 -0.62 -17.53
N ARG A 538 4.88 -0.37 -17.66
CA ARG A 538 4.31 0.98 -17.68
C ARG A 538 4.56 1.74 -16.38
N CYS A 539 4.26 1.13 -15.22
CA CYS A 539 4.46 1.78 -13.92
C CYS A 539 5.94 2.05 -13.64
N VAL A 540 6.83 1.14 -14.05
CA VAL A 540 8.28 1.35 -13.97
C VAL A 540 8.72 2.50 -14.87
N SER A 541 8.22 2.58 -16.11
CA SER A 541 8.54 3.70 -17.00
C SER A 541 8.13 5.04 -16.41
N GLU A 542 6.90 5.14 -15.89
CA GLU A 542 6.40 6.36 -15.25
C GLU A 542 7.26 6.72 -14.01
N LEU A 543 7.58 5.74 -13.16
CA LEU A 543 8.41 5.94 -11.96
C LEU A 543 9.83 6.42 -12.30
N VAL A 544 10.48 5.81 -13.29
CA VAL A 544 11.85 6.18 -13.70
C VAL A 544 11.88 7.61 -14.23
N ILE A 545 10.88 7.97 -15.04
CA ILE A 545 10.80 9.28 -15.68
C ILE A 545 10.49 10.38 -14.65
N GLU A 546 9.58 10.14 -13.70
CA GLU A 546 9.16 11.13 -12.72
C GLU A 546 10.19 11.36 -11.61
N SER A 547 10.79 10.29 -11.10
CA SER A 547 11.73 10.38 -9.99
C SER A 547 13.05 11.05 -10.35
N ARG A 548 13.52 10.94 -11.61
CA ARG A 548 14.85 11.38 -12.12
C ARG A 548 16.08 10.82 -11.36
N GLU A 549 15.89 10.33 -10.14
CA GLU A 549 16.88 9.66 -9.30
C GLU A 549 16.97 8.16 -9.62
N VAL A 550 15.93 7.58 -10.23
CA VAL A 550 15.90 6.14 -10.48
C VAL A 550 16.91 5.70 -11.53
N SER A 551 17.40 6.61 -12.38
CA SER A 551 18.56 6.42 -13.26
C SER A 551 19.79 5.90 -12.51
N HIS A 552 20.00 6.38 -11.28
CA HIS A 552 21.07 5.93 -10.39
C HIS A 552 20.72 4.61 -9.65
N THR A 553 19.45 4.21 -9.60
CA THR A 553 19.03 2.91 -9.02
C THR A 553 18.87 1.79 -10.06
N LEU A 554 18.71 2.12 -11.34
CA LEU A 554 18.82 1.19 -12.47
C LEU A 554 20.25 0.66 -12.62
N SER A 555 21.23 1.44 -12.16
CA SER A 555 22.63 1.06 -12.06
C SER A 555 23.34 2.09 -11.17
N LEU A 556 24.06 1.64 -10.15
CA LEU A 556 25.05 2.49 -9.48
C LEU A 556 26.15 2.82 -10.51
N TRP A 557 26.07 3.98 -11.15
CA TRP A 557 27.25 4.62 -11.71
C TRP A 557 27.92 5.38 -10.58
N GLU A 558 28.65 4.68 -9.73
CA GLU A 558 29.52 5.34 -8.77
C GLU A 558 30.82 5.72 -9.49
N GLY A 559 31.10 7.01 -9.51
CA GLY A 559 32.30 7.56 -10.12
C GLY A 559 33.53 7.18 -9.32
N GLU A 560 34.11 6.02 -9.59
CA GLU A 560 35.52 5.77 -9.27
C GLU A 560 36.33 5.53 -10.55
N LYS A 561 37.13 6.56 -10.85
CA LYS A 561 38.22 6.51 -11.81
C LYS A 561 39.06 5.25 -11.54
N LYS A 562 39.27 4.45 -12.60
CA LYS A 562 40.23 3.33 -12.74
C LYS A 562 39.69 1.92 -12.41
N LYS A 563 38.94 1.33 -13.35
CA LYS A 563 39.15 -0.08 -13.79
C LYS A 563 38.38 -0.33 -15.10
N PRO A 564 39.00 -0.83 -16.19
CA PRO A 564 38.32 -0.98 -17.50
C PRO A 564 37.43 -2.23 -17.61
N ARG A 565 37.05 -2.90 -16.52
CA ARG A 565 36.33 -4.18 -16.60
C ARG A 565 35.63 -4.60 -15.29
N ALA A 566 35.06 -3.66 -14.55
CA ALA A 566 34.19 -4.00 -13.42
C ALA A 566 32.74 -4.06 -13.93
N ALA A 567 32.09 -5.20 -13.71
CA ALA A 567 30.72 -5.48 -14.11
C ALA A 567 29.78 -4.31 -13.76
N VAL A 568 28.84 -4.01 -14.67
CA VAL A 568 27.64 -3.23 -14.36
C VAL A 568 27.08 -3.80 -13.06
N HIS A 569 27.16 -3.04 -11.97
CA HIS A 569 26.59 -3.48 -10.71
C HIS A 569 25.08 -3.51 -10.89
N ARG A 570 24.52 -4.72 -10.76
CA ARG A 570 23.13 -5.05 -11.02
C ARG A 570 22.20 -4.08 -10.28
N GLY A 571 21.35 -3.38 -11.02
CA GLY A 571 20.40 -2.41 -10.46
C GLY A 571 19.32 -3.07 -9.61
N VAL A 572 18.44 -2.26 -9.00
CA VAL A 572 17.30 -2.79 -8.24
C VAL A 572 16.35 -3.57 -9.16
N ILE A 573 16.26 -3.20 -10.44
CA ILE A 573 15.47 -3.93 -11.44
C ILE A 573 16.09 -5.30 -11.77
N ASP A 574 17.42 -5.43 -11.73
CA ASP A 574 18.10 -6.71 -12.00
C ASP A 574 17.87 -7.77 -10.90
N LYS A 575 17.31 -7.37 -9.75
CA LYS A 575 16.84 -8.31 -8.71
C LYS A 575 15.53 -9.00 -9.10
N PHE A 576 14.75 -8.41 -10.00
CA PHE A 576 13.47 -8.97 -10.44
C PHE A 576 13.70 -9.78 -11.72
N ALA A 577 13.61 -11.11 -11.61
CA ALA A 577 13.86 -12.02 -12.72
C ALA A 577 12.99 -11.67 -13.95
N GLY A 578 13.64 -11.33 -15.07
CA GLY A 578 13.03 -10.90 -16.33
C GLY A 578 14.06 -10.39 -17.33
N ASP A 579 13.64 -10.09 -18.56
CA ASP A 579 14.50 -9.45 -19.56
C ASP A 579 14.65 -7.94 -19.24
N THR A 580 15.54 -7.61 -18.29
CA THR A 580 15.83 -6.22 -17.86
C THR A 580 16.07 -5.31 -19.07
N ARG A 581 16.67 -5.85 -20.14
CA ARG A 581 16.99 -5.11 -21.36
C ARG A 581 15.74 -4.64 -22.09
N ALA A 582 14.71 -5.48 -22.18
CA ALA A 582 13.43 -5.11 -22.76
C ALA A 582 12.72 -4.02 -21.94
N ILE A 583 12.84 -4.09 -20.61
CA ILE A 583 12.31 -3.07 -19.69
C ILE A 583 12.99 -1.73 -19.94
N ILE A 584 14.32 -1.70 -19.83
CA ILE A 584 15.11 -0.48 -20.02
C ILE A 584 14.88 0.11 -21.41
N SER A 585 14.78 -0.72 -22.45
CA SER A 585 14.51 -0.25 -23.83
C SER A 585 13.14 0.41 -23.98
N LYS A 586 12.10 -0.12 -23.31
CA LYS A 586 10.75 0.48 -23.32
C LYS A 586 10.72 1.80 -22.55
N VAL A 587 11.36 1.84 -21.38
CA VAL A 587 11.49 3.07 -20.58
C VAL A 587 12.25 4.15 -21.37
N ALA A 588 13.33 3.78 -22.07
CA ALA A 588 14.08 4.69 -22.93
C ALA A 588 13.23 5.27 -24.05
N LEU A 589 12.42 4.44 -24.71
CA LEU A 589 11.48 4.88 -25.76
C LEU A 589 10.43 5.86 -25.22
N GLU A 590 9.91 5.63 -24.01
CA GLU A 590 8.96 6.56 -23.38
C GLU A 590 9.63 7.88 -22.98
N ALA A 591 10.88 7.85 -22.53
CA ALA A 591 11.67 9.06 -22.27
C ALA A 591 11.93 9.86 -23.56
N GLU A 592 12.24 9.17 -24.67
CA GLU A 592 12.38 9.78 -26.01
C GLU A 592 11.08 10.45 -26.46
N ASN A 593 9.95 9.77 -26.34
CA ASN A 593 8.62 10.31 -26.70
C ASN A 593 8.22 11.54 -25.87
N LYS A 594 8.71 11.64 -24.62
CA LYS A 594 8.52 12.83 -23.76
C LYS A 594 9.55 13.94 -24.02
N GLY A 595 10.51 13.74 -24.92
CA GLY A 595 11.56 14.71 -25.26
C GLY A 595 12.73 14.76 -24.27
N LEU A 596 12.85 13.79 -23.36
CA LEU A 596 13.94 13.70 -22.39
C LEU A 596 15.16 12.96 -22.98
N PHE A 597 15.74 13.53 -24.04
CA PHE A 597 16.76 12.86 -24.86
C PHE A 597 18.03 12.48 -24.09
N GLU A 598 18.52 13.32 -23.18
CA GLU A 598 19.73 13.00 -22.40
C GLU A 598 19.53 11.79 -21.47
N GLU A 599 18.32 11.61 -20.95
CA GLU A 599 18.00 10.49 -20.09
C GLU A 599 17.76 9.22 -20.92
N ALA A 600 17.10 9.36 -22.07
CA ALA A 600 16.97 8.29 -23.05
C ALA A 600 18.34 7.76 -23.50
N VAL A 601 19.35 8.63 -23.70
CA VAL A 601 20.73 8.22 -24.01
C VAL A 601 21.29 7.30 -22.92
N LYS A 602 21.24 7.70 -21.64
CA LYS A 602 21.74 6.87 -20.53
C LYS A 602 21.01 5.52 -20.44
N LEU A 603 19.69 5.52 -20.64
CA LEU A 603 18.88 4.31 -20.63
C LEU A 603 19.22 3.39 -21.81
N TYR A 604 19.42 3.92 -23.02
CA TYR A 604 19.83 3.12 -24.18
C TYR A 604 21.27 2.59 -24.05
N GLU A 605 22.17 3.33 -23.38
CA GLU A 605 23.49 2.82 -23.00
C GLU A 605 23.36 1.61 -22.07
N LEU A 606 22.48 1.66 -21.06
CA LEU A 606 22.20 0.53 -20.16
C LEU A 606 21.55 -0.65 -20.88
N ALA A 607 20.66 -0.37 -21.84
CA ALA A 607 20.08 -1.38 -22.71
C ALA A 607 21.09 -1.94 -23.75
N LYS A 608 22.34 -1.46 -23.78
CA LYS A 608 23.37 -1.86 -24.76
C LYS A 608 22.88 -1.72 -26.20
N ASN A 609 22.25 -0.59 -26.54
CA ASN A 609 21.82 -0.27 -27.90
C ASN A 609 22.61 0.96 -28.43
N PRO A 610 23.78 0.76 -29.05
CA PRO A 610 24.66 1.87 -29.44
C PRO A 610 24.08 2.72 -30.57
N ASP A 611 23.31 2.14 -31.50
CA ASP A 611 22.75 2.88 -32.63
C ASP A 611 21.83 4.01 -32.16
N LYS A 612 20.92 3.70 -31.23
CA LYS A 612 20.01 4.69 -30.64
C LYS A 612 20.74 5.72 -29.77
N VAL A 613 21.81 5.33 -29.08
CA VAL A 613 22.66 6.26 -28.32
C VAL A 613 23.29 7.30 -29.24
N LEU A 614 23.87 6.86 -30.36
CA LEU A 614 24.55 7.75 -31.30
C LEU A 614 23.56 8.63 -32.07
N GLU A 615 22.42 8.08 -32.48
CA GLU A 615 21.33 8.84 -33.11
C GLU A 615 20.86 10.00 -32.21
N LEU A 616 20.54 9.70 -30.95
CA LEU A 616 20.11 10.73 -29.99
C LEU A 616 21.22 11.72 -29.65
N MET A 617 22.48 11.26 -29.56
CA MET A 617 23.59 12.17 -29.37
C MET A 617 23.83 13.10 -30.57
N ASN A 618 23.69 12.62 -31.81
CA ASN A 618 23.77 13.47 -33.00
C ASN A 618 22.73 14.60 -32.94
N ARG A 619 21.50 14.25 -32.55
CA ARG A 619 20.40 15.20 -32.36
C ARG A 619 20.65 16.22 -31.23
N LEU A 620 21.28 15.79 -30.14
CA LEU A 620 21.65 16.66 -29.01
C LEU A 620 22.85 17.57 -29.32
N LEU A 621 23.84 17.08 -30.06
CA LEU A 621 25.05 17.81 -30.39
C LEU A 621 24.79 18.88 -31.45
N SER A 622 24.06 18.54 -32.52
CA SER A 622 23.88 19.40 -33.70
C SER A 622 23.51 20.86 -33.38
N PRO A 623 22.57 21.18 -32.47
CA PRO A 623 22.19 22.58 -32.17
C PRO A 623 23.23 23.37 -31.37
N VAL A 624 24.22 22.69 -30.77
CA VAL A 624 25.11 23.26 -29.75
C VAL A 624 26.54 23.45 -30.29
N ILE A 625 26.88 22.87 -31.44
CA ILE A 625 28.24 22.81 -31.99
C ILE A 625 28.90 24.20 -32.14
N ALA A 626 28.18 25.16 -32.75
CA ALA A 626 28.72 26.49 -33.06
C ALA A 626 28.83 27.42 -31.83
N GLN A 627 28.18 27.09 -30.71
CA GLN A 627 28.15 27.92 -29.51
C GLN A 627 29.54 28.05 -28.86
N VAL A 628 29.78 29.15 -28.14
CA VAL A 628 31.06 29.36 -27.43
C VAL A 628 31.14 28.42 -26.22
N SER A 629 32.24 27.69 -26.10
CA SER A 629 32.50 26.82 -24.95
C SER A 629 32.87 27.67 -23.72
N ALA A 630 31.95 27.79 -22.77
CA ALA A 630 32.18 28.40 -21.46
C ALA A 630 32.21 27.31 -20.36
N PRO A 631 32.90 27.54 -19.22
CA PRO A 631 32.92 26.59 -18.10
C PRO A 631 31.49 26.30 -17.63
N GLN A 632 31.12 25.02 -17.50
CA GLN A 632 29.77 24.53 -17.15
C GLN A 632 28.69 24.81 -18.21
N SER A 633 29.06 25.20 -19.42
CA SER A 633 28.08 25.35 -20.51
C SER A 633 27.44 24.01 -20.89
N ASN A 634 26.22 24.08 -21.43
CA ASN A 634 25.56 22.89 -22.00
C ASN A 634 26.42 22.24 -23.09
N LYS A 635 27.17 23.04 -23.87
CA LYS A 635 28.13 22.55 -24.86
C LYS A 635 29.22 21.70 -24.23
N GLU A 636 29.87 22.18 -23.17
CA GLU A 636 30.95 21.45 -22.50
C GLU A 636 30.44 20.14 -21.88
N ARG A 637 29.25 20.17 -21.25
CA ARG A 637 28.63 18.98 -20.66
C ARG A 637 28.30 17.92 -21.71
N LEU A 638 27.66 18.31 -22.82
CA LEU A 638 27.36 17.40 -23.92
C LEU A 638 28.62 16.89 -24.63
N LYS A 639 29.64 17.76 -24.80
CA LYS A 639 30.95 17.38 -25.35
C LYS A 639 31.61 16.29 -24.50
N ASN A 640 31.68 16.49 -23.19
CA ASN A 640 32.29 15.53 -22.26
C ASN A 640 31.54 14.19 -22.29
N SER A 641 30.21 14.22 -22.36
CA SER A 641 29.39 13.02 -22.51
C SER A 641 29.66 12.30 -23.84
N ALA A 642 29.69 13.03 -24.95
CA ALA A 642 29.93 12.48 -26.28
C ALA A 642 31.33 11.85 -26.40
N VAL A 643 32.37 12.49 -25.84
CA VAL A 643 33.73 11.93 -25.81
C VAL A 643 33.78 10.63 -25.00
N ALA A 644 33.14 10.59 -23.83
CA ALA A 644 33.07 9.38 -23.01
C ALA A 644 32.34 8.23 -23.74
N ILE A 645 31.28 8.54 -24.49
CA ILE A 645 30.57 7.57 -25.34
C ILE A 645 31.47 7.07 -26.47
N ALA A 646 32.16 7.97 -27.17
CA ALA A 646 33.08 7.64 -28.27
C ALA A 646 34.18 6.66 -27.83
N GLU A 647 34.81 6.93 -26.69
CA GLU A 647 35.83 6.04 -26.11
C GLU A 647 35.26 4.64 -25.82
N ARG A 648 34.05 4.56 -25.23
CA ARG A 648 33.39 3.29 -24.91
C ARG A 648 32.97 2.49 -26.14
N VAL A 649 32.43 3.15 -27.16
CA VAL A 649 32.00 2.51 -28.42
C VAL A 649 33.21 1.97 -29.17
N SER A 650 34.31 2.75 -29.22
CA SER A 650 35.57 2.34 -29.84
C SER A 650 36.19 1.10 -29.17
N LEU A 651 36.12 1.02 -27.83
CA LEU A 651 36.64 -0.13 -27.06
C LEU A 651 35.77 -1.39 -27.18
N SER A 652 34.46 -1.23 -27.39
CA SER A 652 33.51 -2.35 -27.38
C SER A 652 33.44 -3.10 -28.72
N GLY A 653 33.96 -2.51 -29.81
CA GLY A 653 34.02 -3.16 -31.13
C GLY A 653 32.63 -3.49 -31.73
N ILE A 654 31.57 -2.85 -31.25
CA ILE A 654 30.20 -3.08 -31.73
C ILE A 654 30.01 -2.26 -33.01
N ALA A 655 29.83 -2.95 -34.13
CA ALA A 655 29.58 -2.32 -35.43
C ALA A 655 28.14 -1.81 -35.48
N GLY A 656 27.96 -0.51 -35.24
CA GLY A 656 26.70 0.18 -35.50
C GLY A 656 26.51 0.48 -36.98
N ASP A 657 25.45 1.22 -37.31
CA ASP A 657 25.28 1.78 -38.66
C ASP A 657 26.43 2.76 -38.96
N LYS A 658 27.24 2.42 -39.97
CA LYS A 658 28.40 3.22 -40.39
C LYS A 658 28.04 4.67 -40.74
N THR A 659 26.80 4.93 -41.13
CA THR A 659 26.32 6.28 -41.43
C THR A 659 26.10 7.12 -40.17
N ILE A 660 25.52 6.53 -39.12
CA ILE A 660 25.28 7.17 -37.82
C ILE A 660 26.62 7.41 -37.11
N ASP A 661 27.50 6.41 -37.13
CA ASP A 661 28.87 6.49 -36.61
C ASP A 661 29.65 7.63 -37.29
N GLY A 662 29.66 7.64 -38.63
CA GLY A 662 30.37 8.65 -39.41
C GLY A 662 29.86 10.06 -39.13
N THR A 663 28.55 10.21 -38.97
CA THR A 663 27.90 11.48 -38.59
C THR A 663 28.36 11.93 -37.21
N PHE A 664 28.36 11.03 -36.23
CA PHE A 664 28.74 11.33 -34.85
C PHE A 664 30.19 11.80 -34.73
N TYR A 665 31.14 11.09 -35.34
CA TYR A 665 32.55 11.51 -35.32
C TYR A 665 32.77 12.83 -36.07
N LEU A 666 32.04 13.08 -37.16
CA LEU A 666 32.10 14.35 -37.87
C LEU A 666 31.59 15.52 -37.02
N LEU A 667 30.52 15.32 -36.24
CA LEU A 667 30.00 16.34 -35.31
C LEU A 667 31.00 16.60 -34.16
N LEU A 668 31.71 15.58 -33.66
CA LEU A 668 32.80 15.75 -32.68
C LEU A 668 33.99 16.54 -33.25
N ASP A 669 34.38 16.26 -34.50
CA ASP A 669 35.43 17.02 -35.19
C ASP A 669 35.01 18.48 -35.39
N LEU A 670 33.73 18.72 -35.73
CA LEU A 670 33.16 20.05 -35.83
C LEU A 670 33.15 20.79 -34.49
N MET A 671 32.82 20.13 -33.38
CA MET A 671 32.93 20.75 -32.06
C MET A 671 34.36 21.19 -31.75
N THR A 672 35.33 20.34 -32.05
CA THR A 672 36.76 20.65 -31.88
C THR A 672 37.16 21.85 -32.74
N PHE A 673 36.68 21.93 -33.98
CA PHE A 673 36.90 23.07 -34.86
C PHE A 673 36.37 24.38 -34.28
N PHE A 674 35.11 24.41 -33.81
CA PHE A 674 34.54 25.63 -33.25
C PHE A 674 35.24 26.04 -31.95
N ASP A 675 35.69 25.09 -31.13
CA ASP A 675 36.46 25.40 -29.92
C ASP A 675 37.81 26.07 -30.26
N GLU A 676 38.52 25.56 -31.29
CA GLU A 676 39.76 26.16 -31.77
C GLU A 676 39.52 27.52 -32.45
N TYR A 677 38.44 27.66 -33.20
CA TYR A 677 38.02 28.93 -33.80
C TYR A 677 37.79 30.00 -32.73
N HIS A 678 37.04 29.67 -31.67
CA HIS A 678 36.79 30.57 -30.54
C HIS A 678 38.06 30.85 -29.72
N ALA A 679 39.01 29.91 -29.66
CA ALA A 679 40.34 30.11 -29.08
C ALA A 679 41.28 30.95 -29.96
N GLY A 680 40.89 31.26 -31.20
CA GLY A 680 41.67 32.06 -32.15
C GLY A 680 42.77 31.29 -32.90
N HIS A 681 42.72 29.95 -32.87
CA HIS A 681 43.59 29.08 -33.65
C HIS A 681 42.97 28.78 -35.02
N VAL A 682 43.84 28.53 -36.02
CA VAL A 682 43.42 28.22 -37.39
C VAL A 682 43.60 26.73 -37.62
N MET A 683 42.50 26.01 -37.84
CA MET A 683 42.52 24.60 -38.22
C MET A 683 42.32 24.44 -39.73
N GLU A 684 43.26 23.80 -40.41
CA GLU A 684 43.21 23.50 -41.85
C GLU A 684 42.57 22.13 -42.19
N ARG A 685 42.02 21.41 -41.21
CA ARG A 685 41.78 19.96 -41.33
C ARG A 685 40.37 19.51 -41.68
N LEU A 686 39.36 20.38 -41.73
CA LEU A 686 38.02 19.93 -42.14
C LEU A 686 37.88 19.88 -43.64
N LYS A 687 37.86 18.65 -44.16
CA LYS A 687 37.53 18.30 -45.55
C LYS A 687 36.03 18.48 -45.84
N LEU A 688 35.39 19.53 -45.32
CA LEU A 688 33.98 19.82 -45.57
C LEU A 688 33.80 20.91 -46.62
N LEU A 689 34.70 21.88 -46.67
CA LEU A 689 34.61 23.04 -47.56
C LEU A 689 35.55 22.92 -48.77
N PRO A 690 35.17 23.46 -49.94
CA PRO A 690 36.05 23.55 -51.09
C PRO A 690 37.09 24.67 -50.86
N LEU A 691 38.35 24.30 -50.71
CA LEU A 691 39.48 25.24 -50.61
C LEU A 691 40.12 25.56 -51.97
N SER A 692 39.70 24.86 -53.03
CA SER A 692 40.11 25.09 -54.41
C SER A 692 38.90 25.20 -55.33
N GLN A 693 39.03 25.99 -56.40
CA GLN A 693 37.95 26.27 -57.36
C GLN A 693 37.42 25.00 -58.04
N ASP A 694 38.29 24.02 -58.29
CA ASP A 694 37.94 22.75 -58.95
C ASP A 694 37.16 21.79 -58.04
N SER A 695 37.23 21.97 -56.72
CA SER A 695 36.57 21.11 -55.73
C SER A 695 35.13 21.53 -55.38
N VAL A 696 34.66 22.66 -55.92
CA VAL A 696 33.35 23.24 -55.54
C VAL A 696 32.20 22.34 -55.96
N GLU A 697 32.16 21.87 -57.21
CA GLU A 697 31.06 21.03 -57.72
C GLU A 697 31.01 19.66 -57.02
N GLU A 698 32.17 19.07 -56.73
CA GLU A 698 32.28 17.81 -55.99
C GLU A 698 31.71 17.94 -54.57
N ARG A 699 32.03 19.04 -53.87
CA ARG A 699 31.52 19.31 -52.52
C ARG A 699 30.02 19.60 -52.49
N VAL A 700 29.49 20.29 -53.50
CA VAL A 700 28.06 20.53 -53.66
C VAL A 700 27.31 19.22 -53.92
N ALA A 701 27.87 18.31 -54.71
CA ALA A 701 27.29 16.98 -54.89
C ALA A 701 27.32 16.15 -53.60
N ALA A 702 28.43 16.22 -52.83
CA ALA A 702 28.56 15.57 -51.53
C ALA A 702 27.62 16.13 -50.46
N PHE A 703 27.19 17.39 -50.57
CA PHE A 703 26.29 18.04 -49.61
C PHE A 703 24.96 17.28 -49.43
N ARG A 704 24.42 16.74 -50.52
CA ARG A 704 23.17 15.95 -50.49
C ARG A 704 23.30 14.62 -49.73
N ASN A 705 24.52 14.14 -49.55
CA ASN A 705 24.81 12.87 -48.89
C ASN A 705 25.10 13.02 -47.39
N PHE A 706 25.16 14.26 -46.87
CA PHE A 706 25.29 14.50 -45.42
C PHE A 706 23.95 14.37 -44.72
N SER A 707 24.00 13.90 -43.47
CA SER A 707 22.81 13.85 -42.61
C SER A 707 22.28 15.26 -42.30
N ASP A 708 21.02 15.34 -41.89
CA ASP A 708 20.40 16.61 -41.49
C ASP A 708 21.22 17.32 -40.42
N GLU A 709 21.68 16.60 -39.40
CA GLU A 709 22.43 17.14 -38.27
C GLU A 709 23.70 17.89 -38.69
N VAL A 710 24.37 17.42 -39.74
CA VAL A 710 25.58 18.05 -40.30
C VAL A 710 25.20 19.21 -41.22
N ARG A 711 24.16 19.04 -42.05
CA ARG A 711 23.70 20.09 -42.98
C ARG A 711 23.28 21.37 -42.25
N HIS A 712 22.59 21.23 -41.12
CA HIS A 712 22.17 22.37 -40.28
C HIS A 712 23.35 23.20 -39.74
N ASN A 713 24.54 22.61 -39.59
CA ASN A 713 25.72 23.29 -39.05
C ASN A 713 26.60 23.92 -40.13
N LEU A 714 26.37 23.63 -41.42
CA LEU A 714 27.30 24.02 -42.48
C LEU A 714 27.36 25.54 -42.69
N SER A 715 26.26 26.27 -42.46
CA SER A 715 26.20 27.73 -42.53
C SER A 715 27.17 28.38 -41.53
N GLU A 716 27.17 27.91 -40.29
CA GLU A 716 28.06 28.39 -39.23
C GLU A 716 29.53 28.03 -39.52
N VAL A 717 29.79 26.85 -40.08
CA VAL A 717 31.14 26.42 -40.47
C VAL A 717 31.70 27.30 -41.58
N LEU A 718 30.87 27.64 -42.58
CA LEU A 718 31.21 28.57 -43.64
C LEU A 718 31.55 29.95 -43.07
N LEU A 719 30.70 30.49 -42.19
CA LEU A 719 30.91 31.78 -41.56
C LEU A 719 32.20 31.82 -40.74
N ALA A 720 32.45 30.79 -39.91
CA ALA A 720 33.66 30.68 -39.11
C ALA A 720 34.91 30.62 -40.00
N THR A 721 34.87 29.85 -41.08
CA THR A 721 35.99 29.75 -42.03
C THR A 721 36.23 31.08 -42.75
N MET A 722 35.18 31.79 -43.16
CA MET A 722 35.30 33.13 -43.75
C MET A 722 35.95 34.12 -42.77
N ASN A 723 35.57 34.09 -41.50
CA ASN A 723 36.16 34.94 -40.46
C ASN A 723 37.64 34.62 -40.20
N ILE A 724 38.01 33.33 -40.19
CA ILE A 724 39.40 32.88 -40.08
C ILE A 724 40.22 33.43 -41.26
N LEU A 725 39.77 33.21 -42.49
CA LEU A 725 40.46 33.65 -43.71
C LEU A 725 40.60 35.18 -43.75
N TYR A 726 39.55 35.91 -43.37
CA TYR A 726 39.58 37.37 -43.28
C TYR A 726 40.61 37.85 -42.25
N THR A 727 40.67 37.21 -41.08
CA THR A 727 41.63 37.55 -40.02
C THR A 727 43.06 37.28 -40.45
N GLN A 728 43.32 36.15 -41.12
CA GLN A 728 44.64 35.83 -41.70
C GLN A 728 45.05 36.86 -42.76
N TYR A 729 44.14 37.22 -43.67
CA TYR A 729 44.39 38.26 -44.67
C TYR A 729 44.74 39.60 -44.03
N LYS A 730 44.01 40.02 -42.99
CA LYS A 730 44.28 41.25 -42.24
C LYS A 730 45.66 41.22 -41.57
N ARG A 731 46.08 40.07 -41.01
CA ARG A 731 47.44 39.90 -40.45
C ARG A 731 48.52 40.02 -41.52
N LEU A 732 48.33 39.41 -42.69
CA LEU A 732 49.28 39.48 -43.81
C LEU A 732 49.39 40.89 -44.40
N LYS A 733 48.28 41.64 -44.44
CA LYS A 733 48.25 43.03 -44.90
C LYS A 733 48.86 44.03 -43.90
N GLY A 734 48.84 43.70 -42.61
CA GLY A 734 49.40 44.51 -41.52
C GLY A 734 50.90 44.31 -41.26
N ALA A 735 51.56 43.36 -41.91
CA ALA A 735 53.00 43.14 -41.78
C ALA A 735 53.79 44.17 -42.61
N PRO A 736 54.67 45.00 -42.02
CA PRO A 736 55.45 45.97 -42.78
C PRO A 736 56.43 45.25 -43.72
N ALA A 737 56.46 45.68 -44.98
CA ALA A 737 57.40 45.20 -45.97
C ALA A 737 58.83 45.60 -45.58
N GLY A 738 59.63 44.66 -45.07
CA GLY A 738 61.02 44.94 -44.77
C GLY A 738 61.83 43.76 -44.22
N THR A 739 62.29 42.87 -45.08
CA THR A 739 63.72 42.47 -45.29
C THR A 739 63.81 41.16 -46.10
N PRO A 740 64.65 41.09 -47.15
CA PRO A 740 64.80 39.91 -47.98
C PRO A 740 65.79 38.93 -47.34
N GLY A 741 65.31 37.80 -46.81
CA GLY A 741 66.21 36.84 -46.16
C GLY A 741 65.60 35.55 -45.62
N ARG A 742 64.81 34.80 -46.41
CA ARG A 742 64.70 33.32 -46.39
C ARG A 742 63.62 32.83 -47.38
N PRO A 743 63.96 32.12 -48.47
CA PRO A 743 62.97 31.52 -49.37
C PRO A 743 62.76 30.04 -49.01
N GLN A 744 61.55 29.66 -48.56
CA GLN A 744 60.94 28.34 -48.88
C GLN A 744 59.55 28.06 -48.26
N ARG A 745 59.04 28.85 -47.29
CA ARG A 745 57.65 28.68 -46.78
C ARG A 745 56.68 29.81 -47.12
N THR A 746 57.20 30.98 -47.48
CA THR A 746 56.41 32.18 -47.80
C THR A 746 55.84 32.20 -49.21
N LEU A 747 56.27 31.29 -50.10
CA LEU A 747 55.74 31.14 -51.45
C LEU A 747 54.48 30.27 -51.49
N GLU A 748 54.39 29.22 -50.67
CA GLU A 748 53.15 28.43 -50.55
C GLU A 748 52.04 29.24 -49.87
N ASP A 749 52.33 29.98 -48.79
CA ASP A 749 51.34 30.88 -48.16
C ASP A 749 50.92 32.05 -49.08
N ARG A 750 51.84 32.58 -49.89
CA ARG A 750 51.47 33.61 -50.89
C ARG A 750 50.73 33.03 -52.09
N ASP A 751 51.03 31.81 -52.54
CA ASP A 751 50.29 31.13 -53.60
C ASP A 751 48.92 30.66 -53.10
N MET A 752 48.79 30.28 -51.83
CA MET A 752 47.51 29.91 -51.22
C MET A 752 46.63 31.15 -51.03
N VAL A 753 47.21 32.32 -50.71
CA VAL A 753 46.52 33.63 -50.63
C VAL A 753 46.38 34.33 -51.99
N SER A 754 47.16 33.94 -53.01
CA SER A 754 47.02 34.39 -54.40
C SER A 754 45.96 33.56 -55.15
N LYS A 755 45.92 32.24 -54.90
CA LYS A 755 44.88 31.32 -55.38
C LYS A 755 43.57 31.51 -54.61
N CYS A 756 43.63 31.77 -53.30
CA CYS A 756 42.54 32.39 -52.56
C CYS A 756 42.63 33.91 -52.72
N SER A 757 42.39 34.42 -53.92
CA SER A 757 41.94 35.80 -54.05
C SER A 757 40.70 35.94 -53.18
N SER A 758 40.88 36.37 -51.94
CA SER A 758 39.82 36.56 -50.95
C SER A 758 38.80 37.55 -51.51
N ALA A 759 39.21 38.47 -52.40
CA ALA A 759 38.32 39.28 -53.21
C ALA A 759 37.50 38.47 -54.22
N LEU A 760 38.05 37.51 -54.98
CA LEU A 760 37.28 36.69 -55.95
C LEU A 760 36.47 35.58 -55.30
N LEU A 761 36.91 34.99 -54.18
CA LEU A 761 36.10 34.04 -53.40
C LEU A 761 34.97 34.77 -52.66
N LEU A 762 35.21 35.96 -52.08
CA LEU A 762 34.13 36.81 -51.53
C LEU A 762 33.25 37.43 -52.63
N HIS A 763 33.80 37.70 -53.82
CA HIS A 763 33.04 38.22 -54.96
C HIS A 763 32.32 37.11 -55.72
N HIS A 764 32.76 35.85 -55.74
CA HIS A 764 31.97 34.74 -56.29
C HIS A 764 31.04 34.10 -55.25
N LEU A 765 31.39 34.06 -53.96
CA LEU A 765 30.45 33.76 -52.88
C LEU A 765 29.44 34.90 -52.67
N GLY A 766 29.79 36.13 -53.06
CA GLY A 766 28.93 37.32 -53.02
C GLY A 766 28.14 37.60 -54.32
N GLU A 767 28.70 37.33 -55.51
CA GLU A 767 27.98 37.45 -56.80
C GLU A 767 27.11 36.23 -57.08
N LYS A 768 27.43 35.07 -56.52
CA LYS A 768 26.47 33.97 -56.42
C LYS A 768 25.68 34.13 -55.13
N CYS A 769 24.67 34.99 -55.20
CA CYS A 769 23.41 34.89 -54.46
C CYS A 769 22.68 33.53 -54.66
N PHE A 770 23.39 32.43 -54.92
CA PHE A 770 22.86 31.08 -54.93
C PHE A 770 22.48 30.62 -53.52
N ILE A 771 23.07 31.19 -52.46
CA ILE A 771 22.66 30.87 -51.08
C ILE A 771 21.30 31.52 -50.75
N ALA A 772 21.01 32.71 -51.31
CA ALA A 772 19.68 33.34 -51.16
C ALA A 772 18.60 32.60 -51.96
N SER A 773 18.88 32.24 -53.22
CA SER A 773 17.93 31.46 -54.05
C SER A 773 17.75 30.01 -53.60
N PHE A 774 18.77 29.37 -53.02
CA PHE A 774 18.69 27.98 -52.56
C PHE A 774 18.07 27.84 -51.16
N ILE A 775 18.15 28.88 -50.32
CA ILE A 775 17.45 28.94 -49.03
C ILE A 775 15.95 29.26 -49.23
N GLU A 776 15.59 30.09 -50.22
CA GLU A 776 14.18 30.38 -50.55
C GLU A 776 13.45 29.23 -51.27
N ASP A 777 14.14 28.44 -52.10
CA ASP A 777 13.46 27.39 -52.88
C ASP A 777 13.29 26.05 -52.15
N HIS A 778 14.04 25.75 -51.08
CA HIS A 778 14.14 24.39 -50.52
C HIS A 778 13.99 24.29 -48.98
N ILE A 779 13.64 25.39 -48.31
CA ILE A 779 13.04 25.35 -46.96
C ILE A 779 11.54 25.58 -47.13
N GLY A 780 10.82 24.49 -47.43
CA GLY A 780 9.36 24.39 -47.45
C GLY A 780 8.92 23.16 -46.68
#